data_AF-A0A8H5BXI2-F1
#
_entry.id   AF-A0A8H5BXI2-F1
#
_cell.length_a   1.000
_cell.length_b   1.000
_cell.length_c   1.000
_cell.angle_alpha   90.00
_cell.angle_beta   90.00
_cell.angle_gamma   90.00
#
_symmetry.space_group_name_H-M   'P 1'
#
loop_
_entity.id
_entity.type
_entity.pdbx_description
1 polymer ?
#
loop_
_entity_poly.entity_id
_entity_poly.type
_entity_poly.pdbx_seq_one_letter_code
_entity_poly.pdbx_strand_id
1 'polypeptide(L)'
;MAAYDEKHHEKVESGRDSLTTESFNEELQDPIAEATLHRGLKARQISMIALGGAVGTGLIIGSGTALVKGGPLGLLLGYTYVGFVCYLVMVSLGEMAAFLPHKKGFAGYATRFVDPALGFALGWNYLMKYLIVTPNNINAAGVVVQYWTDKVHIAIWMVIFIGFIFLVNLLGVRVFGELEFWFSSIKVIALIGLLLMGIIIDLGGNPQHDRIGFRYWQSPNGPMGSYLLNQVHNEKTAIFLGFWAVLTNALFAYMGTELIGVTVGEAENPRKNIPIAIRRTFWRILIFYIGGVFVIGLIVPRTDTHLFTATKQKTGAAASPFVVATTLVGIKTLNHVINAAILIFVMSAANSDLYIGSRTLYGLAVEGKAPAIFRRVNKMGVPVPALILCTAFCGLVFLNVKSSGAKVFGWFVNLVSAFGALTWLTILYSHLRFMKALKAHGMSRDDLPFKAPFQPYGTYFAFISTAIITIFKGFDSFLPWKADGFFTNYVALPTFFFLWLGYKLYYRTKMLRPEEVDLTTGLRAIDEEEQRYLEQEAAKGPQTSPGSGQSHELVVDQAGEIEVLGECDPETYPIQKKDLTPEYLRDHVHLRARTTHIASMLRIRDELRRKVDSWFESQAFCHINTPIITGNDAEGAGETFRLEKIEGHHPADAVHTSTPPPPAEFFARPAYLTVSHQLHLEALATSLSRVYTLSPCFRAERSQTSRHLAEFWMLEAEWAFPQNGVLGICDLTENLIKDTIRPVMDSDDFSALWKGGNESRRKAVQDAVTQTSPWARITYTEAIEELQHAADTVKFEFAPQWGHSLQSEHEKWLAEQYVGGPVFVTDYPSQLKPFYMRANDDGRTVACFDLLVPHVGELIGGSVREERIELLEGKMGDIQGSEWYLDLRKFGGAPHAGFGMGFERLLSWISGIDNIRECIPMPRWSGRMLL
;
A
#
# COMPACT_ATOMS: atom_id res chain seq x y z
N MET A 1 27.47 -52.12 1.61
CA MET A 1 27.68 -53.18 0.60
C MET A 1 26.86 -52.78 -0.62
N ALA A 2 27.38 -52.55 -1.82
CA ALA A 2 28.74 -52.48 -2.36
C ALA A 2 28.67 -51.51 -3.57
N ALA A 3 29.71 -50.71 -3.76
CA ALA A 3 29.96 -49.95 -4.98
C ALA A 3 30.68 -50.84 -6.01
N TYR A 4 30.54 -50.53 -7.31
CA TYR A 4 31.58 -50.53 -8.37
C TYR A 4 30.86 -50.24 -9.71
N ASP A 5 31.07 -49.11 -10.39
CA ASP A 5 32.21 -48.66 -11.22
C ASP A 5 32.06 -49.12 -12.68
N GLU A 6 31.77 -48.18 -13.59
CA GLU A 6 32.00 -48.35 -15.03
C GLU A 6 32.32 -46.99 -15.67
N LYS A 7 33.56 -46.53 -15.44
CA LYS A 7 34.27 -45.61 -16.32
C LYS A 7 35.23 -46.45 -17.15
N HIS A 8 35.00 -46.58 -18.46
CA HIS A 8 36.01 -46.62 -19.53
C HIS A 8 35.35 -47.01 -20.86
N HIS A 9 35.55 -46.16 -21.88
CA HIS A 9 35.09 -46.15 -23.29
C HIS A 9 34.29 -44.86 -23.49
N GLU A 10 34.73 -43.81 -24.21
CA GLU A 10 35.64 -43.70 -25.34
C GLU A 10 36.47 -42.42 -25.21
N LYS A 11 37.76 -42.50 -25.55
CA LYS A 11 38.66 -41.35 -25.62
C LYS A 11 39.59 -41.51 -26.82
N VAL A 12 39.05 -41.45 -28.04
CA VAL A 12 39.84 -41.22 -29.27
C VAL A 12 38.92 -40.49 -30.26
N GLU A 13 39.42 -39.40 -30.86
CA GLU A 13 38.75 -38.48 -31.84
C GLU A 13 38.08 -37.21 -31.31
N SER A 14 38.83 -36.27 -30.69
CA SER A 14 38.41 -34.84 -30.71
C SER A 14 39.53 -33.82 -30.39
N GLY A 15 40.81 -34.17 -30.61
CA GLY A 15 41.96 -33.40 -30.10
C GLY A 15 42.24 -32.00 -30.69
N ARG A 16 41.30 -31.36 -31.39
CA ARG A 16 41.45 -29.97 -31.87
C ARG A 16 40.24 -29.05 -31.66
N ASP A 17 39.02 -29.59 -31.52
CA ASP A 17 37.82 -28.80 -31.18
C ASP A 17 37.59 -28.69 -29.66
N SER A 18 38.21 -29.57 -28.85
CA SER A 18 38.03 -29.57 -27.39
C SER A 18 38.64 -28.34 -26.69
N LEU A 19 39.75 -27.80 -27.21
CA LEU A 19 40.46 -26.65 -26.61
C LEU A 19 39.64 -25.35 -26.65
N THR A 20 38.78 -25.16 -27.66
CA THR A 20 37.91 -23.97 -27.75
C THR A 20 36.67 -24.09 -26.89
N THR A 21 36.12 -25.30 -26.75
CA THR A 21 34.90 -25.54 -25.97
C THR A 21 35.17 -25.58 -24.47
N GLU A 22 36.31 -26.12 -24.03
CA GLU A 22 36.75 -26.06 -22.62
C GLU A 22 37.03 -24.61 -22.17
N SER A 23 37.75 -23.83 -22.98
CA SER A 23 37.98 -22.39 -22.72
C SER A 23 36.68 -21.59 -22.66
N PHE A 24 35.70 -21.90 -23.52
CA PHE A 24 34.40 -21.23 -23.52
C PHE A 24 33.57 -21.58 -22.27
N ASN A 25 33.59 -22.83 -21.84
CA ASN A 25 32.91 -23.26 -20.61
C ASN A 25 33.57 -22.69 -19.35
N GLU A 26 34.90 -22.50 -19.32
CA GLU A 26 35.60 -21.78 -18.26
C GLU A 26 35.19 -20.28 -18.21
N GLU A 27 34.99 -19.63 -19.35
CA GLU A 27 34.50 -18.24 -19.40
C GLU A 27 33.05 -18.09 -18.88
N LEU A 28 32.26 -19.16 -18.87
CA LEU A 28 30.88 -19.17 -18.35
C LEU A 28 30.80 -19.48 -16.84
N GLN A 29 31.88 -20.00 -16.24
CA GLN A 29 31.94 -20.27 -14.81
C GLN A 29 32.27 -19.02 -13.99
N ASP A 30 31.65 -18.91 -12.82
CA ASP A 30 31.90 -17.82 -11.89
C ASP A 30 33.31 -17.94 -11.27
N PRO A 31 34.05 -16.82 -11.11
CA PRO A 31 35.37 -16.85 -10.49
C PRO A 31 35.30 -17.32 -9.02
N ILE A 32 36.31 -18.08 -8.59
CA ILE A 32 36.45 -18.62 -7.22
C ILE A 32 36.40 -17.49 -6.19
N ALA A 33 35.68 -17.72 -5.07
CA ALA A 33 35.34 -16.74 -4.04
C ALA A 33 36.52 -15.89 -3.51
N GLU A 34 37.74 -16.42 -3.50
CA GLU A 34 38.96 -15.74 -3.03
C GLU A 34 39.41 -14.55 -3.90
N ALA A 35 38.85 -14.37 -5.11
CA ALA A 35 39.19 -13.28 -6.05
C ALA A 35 38.05 -12.26 -6.27
N THR A 36 37.13 -12.12 -5.32
CA THR A 36 35.93 -11.27 -5.48
C THR A 36 36.00 -9.98 -4.65
N LEU A 37 35.45 -8.88 -5.19
CA LEU A 37 35.29 -7.63 -4.45
C LEU A 37 34.38 -7.86 -3.23
N HIS A 38 34.67 -7.20 -2.10
CA HIS A 38 33.80 -7.29 -0.93
C HIS A 38 32.38 -6.81 -1.25
N ARG A 39 31.39 -7.68 -1.07
CA ARG A 39 29.96 -7.33 -1.12
C ARG A 39 29.63 -6.49 0.11
N GLY A 40 29.19 -5.25 -0.07
CA GLY A 40 28.99 -4.31 1.04
C GLY A 40 27.97 -3.21 0.82
N LEU A 41 27.23 -3.23 -0.30
CA LEU A 41 26.15 -2.28 -0.56
C LEU A 41 24.82 -2.84 -0.05
N LYS A 42 24.13 -2.07 0.78
CA LYS A 42 22.77 -2.40 1.28
C LYS A 42 21.74 -2.16 0.18
N ALA A 43 20.61 -2.87 0.20
CA ALA A 43 19.51 -2.69 -0.76
C ALA A 43 19.07 -1.22 -0.96
N ARG A 44 19.00 -0.43 0.13
CA ARG A 44 18.71 1.01 0.07
C ARG A 44 19.72 1.81 -0.75
N GLN A 45 21.01 1.45 -0.67
CA GLN A 45 22.09 2.12 -1.36
C GLN A 45 22.05 1.77 -2.86
N ILE A 46 21.86 0.49 -3.19
CA ILE A 46 21.72 0.01 -4.57
C ILE A 46 20.53 0.69 -5.26
N SER A 47 19.36 0.74 -4.60
CA SER A 47 18.18 1.40 -5.15
C SER A 47 18.41 2.90 -5.40
N MET A 48 19.10 3.60 -4.50
CA MET A 48 19.40 5.02 -4.68
C MET A 48 20.45 5.26 -5.77
N ILE A 49 21.46 4.40 -5.89
CA ILE A 49 22.45 4.43 -6.98
C ILE A 49 21.75 4.21 -8.33
N ALA A 50 20.81 3.26 -8.41
CA ALA A 50 20.04 3.00 -9.62
C ALA A 50 19.10 4.17 -10.00
N LEU A 51 18.53 4.86 -9.00
CA LEU A 51 17.63 6.00 -9.22
C LEU A 51 18.41 7.27 -9.61
N GLY A 52 19.43 7.65 -8.83
CA GLY A 52 20.14 8.93 -8.94
C GLY A 52 21.48 8.87 -9.70
N GLY A 53 22.11 7.70 -9.81
CA GLY A 53 23.39 7.53 -10.51
C GLY A 53 23.31 7.66 -12.03
N ALA A 54 22.13 7.43 -12.61
CA ALA A 54 21.90 7.58 -14.05
C ALA A 54 21.59 9.02 -14.47
N VAL A 55 21.24 9.91 -13.53
CA VAL A 55 20.96 11.31 -13.87
C VAL A 55 22.27 12.10 -13.85
N GLY A 56 22.68 12.57 -15.02
CA GLY A 56 23.98 13.21 -15.25
C GLY A 56 23.91 14.65 -15.74
N THR A 57 25.08 15.22 -16.03
CA THR A 57 25.25 16.58 -16.58
C THR A 57 24.50 16.82 -17.89
N GLY A 58 24.13 15.77 -18.62
CA GLY A 58 23.42 15.89 -19.89
C GLY A 58 22.02 16.50 -19.77
N LEU A 59 21.29 16.26 -18.68
CA LEU A 59 19.97 16.87 -18.47
C LEU A 59 20.09 18.32 -17.97
N ILE A 60 21.03 18.59 -17.07
CA ILE A 60 21.11 19.88 -16.38
C ILE A 60 21.91 20.93 -17.17
N ILE A 61 22.97 20.53 -17.87
CA ILE A 61 23.86 21.43 -18.63
C ILE A 61 23.67 21.20 -20.13
N GLY A 62 23.61 19.93 -20.56
CA GLY A 62 23.47 19.56 -21.97
C GLY A 62 22.15 20.02 -22.62
N SER A 63 21.05 20.06 -21.85
CA SER A 63 19.74 20.51 -22.33
C SER A 63 19.75 21.96 -22.81
N GLY A 64 20.59 22.83 -22.26
CA GLY A 64 20.76 24.21 -22.74
C GLY A 64 21.33 24.25 -24.15
N THR A 65 22.31 23.38 -24.43
CA THR A 65 22.86 23.23 -25.79
C THR A 65 21.79 22.72 -26.76
N ALA A 66 20.98 21.76 -26.31
CA ALA A 66 19.89 21.21 -27.10
C ALA A 66 18.79 22.26 -27.37
N LEU A 67 18.46 23.10 -26.39
CA LEU A 67 17.48 24.19 -26.54
C LEU A 67 17.93 25.22 -27.59
N VAL A 68 19.21 25.64 -27.55
CA VAL A 68 19.77 26.60 -28.52
C VAL A 68 19.69 26.04 -29.95
N LYS A 69 20.01 24.75 -30.14
CA LYS A 69 20.03 24.12 -31.47
C LYS A 69 18.63 23.78 -31.99
N GLY A 70 17.81 23.11 -31.18
CA GLY A 70 16.53 22.53 -31.61
C GLY A 70 15.29 23.35 -31.29
N GLY A 71 15.40 24.40 -30.47
CA GLY A 71 14.23 25.10 -29.93
C GLY A 71 13.42 24.25 -28.94
N PRO A 72 12.38 24.82 -28.31
CA PRO A 72 11.66 24.14 -27.23
C PRO A 72 10.88 22.90 -27.69
N LEU A 73 10.25 22.91 -28.87
CA LEU A 73 9.57 21.74 -29.41
C LEU A 73 10.57 20.69 -29.92
N GLY A 74 11.63 21.11 -30.60
CA GLY A 74 12.68 20.18 -31.06
C GLY A 74 13.40 19.50 -29.90
N LEU A 75 13.61 20.23 -28.80
CA LEU A 75 14.11 19.71 -27.54
C LEU A 75 13.19 18.62 -26.97
N LEU A 76 11.89 18.92 -26.83
CA LEU A 76 10.89 17.99 -26.29
C LEU A 76 10.78 16.71 -27.15
N LEU A 77 10.64 16.86 -28.46
CA LEU A 77 10.53 15.73 -29.39
C LEU A 77 11.81 14.88 -29.38
N GLY A 78 12.98 15.50 -29.37
CA GLY A 78 14.25 14.77 -29.40
C GLY A 78 14.49 13.97 -28.12
N TYR A 79 14.23 14.55 -26.95
CA TYR A 79 14.33 13.83 -25.67
C TYR A 79 13.25 12.76 -25.52
N THR A 80 12.06 12.97 -26.06
CA THR A 80 10.99 11.95 -26.05
C THR A 80 11.37 10.77 -26.95
N TYR A 81 11.86 11.04 -28.17
CA TYR A 81 12.27 10.00 -29.11
C TYR A 81 13.43 9.16 -28.59
N VAL A 82 14.52 9.80 -28.14
CA VAL A 82 15.66 9.06 -27.58
C VAL A 82 15.31 8.42 -26.23
N GLY A 83 14.42 9.04 -25.45
CA GLY A 83 13.90 8.45 -24.21
C GLY A 83 13.12 7.16 -24.46
N PHE A 84 12.33 7.10 -25.53
CA PHE A 84 11.66 5.88 -25.96
C PHE A 84 12.65 4.80 -26.42
N VAL A 85 13.66 5.17 -27.21
CA VAL A 85 14.76 4.25 -27.59
C VAL A 85 15.50 3.72 -26.36
N CYS A 86 15.82 4.59 -25.40
CA CYS A 86 16.44 4.23 -24.12
C CYS A 86 15.56 3.23 -23.34
N TYR A 87 14.26 3.49 -23.24
CA TYR A 87 13.32 2.56 -22.58
C TYR A 87 13.34 1.18 -23.24
N LEU A 88 13.32 1.12 -24.58
CA LEU A 88 13.40 -0.14 -25.33
C LEU A 88 14.73 -0.88 -25.09
N VAL A 89 15.86 -0.18 -25.02
CA VAL A 89 17.15 -0.77 -24.63
C VAL A 89 17.07 -1.37 -23.23
N MET A 90 16.49 -0.64 -22.27
CA MET A 90 16.43 -1.07 -20.88
C MET A 90 15.50 -2.27 -20.66
N VAL A 91 14.33 -2.32 -21.30
CA VAL A 91 13.47 -3.52 -21.20
C VAL A 91 14.11 -4.74 -21.86
N SER A 92 14.86 -4.56 -22.95
CA SER A 92 15.58 -5.65 -23.62
C SER A 92 16.70 -6.21 -22.73
N LEU A 93 17.46 -5.31 -22.09
CA LEU A 93 18.45 -5.70 -21.08
C LEU A 93 17.81 -6.41 -19.89
N GLY A 94 16.63 -5.94 -19.45
CA GLY A 94 15.87 -6.53 -18.37
C GLY A 94 15.43 -7.96 -18.60
N GLU A 95 14.94 -8.26 -19.80
CA GLU A 95 14.47 -9.59 -20.15
C GLU A 95 15.61 -10.61 -20.11
N MET A 96 16.79 -10.26 -20.63
CA MET A 96 17.99 -11.10 -20.50
C MET A 96 18.44 -11.22 -19.04
N ALA A 97 18.43 -10.10 -18.31
CA ALA A 97 19.01 -10.04 -16.98
C ALA A 97 18.13 -10.64 -15.88
N ALA A 98 16.82 -10.62 -16.03
CA ALA A 98 15.90 -11.35 -15.17
C ALA A 98 16.00 -12.86 -15.43
N PHE A 99 16.11 -13.28 -16.70
CA PHE A 99 16.23 -14.70 -17.02
C PHE A 99 17.53 -15.33 -16.49
N LEU A 100 18.68 -14.73 -16.82
CA LEU A 100 20.00 -15.21 -16.40
C LEU A 100 20.83 -14.05 -15.83
N PRO A 101 20.70 -13.73 -14.53
CA PRO A 101 21.51 -12.68 -13.90
C PRO A 101 23.02 -12.97 -14.05
N HIS A 102 23.73 -12.10 -14.77
CA HIS A 102 25.14 -12.31 -15.08
C HIS A 102 26.06 -11.36 -14.28
N LYS A 103 27.02 -11.92 -13.53
CA LYS A 103 27.97 -11.13 -12.70
C LYS A 103 28.85 -10.16 -13.50
N LYS A 104 29.24 -10.56 -14.72
CA LYS A 104 29.95 -9.76 -15.72
C LYS A 104 29.10 -8.67 -16.41
N GLY A 105 27.86 -8.46 -15.98
CA GLY A 105 26.91 -7.50 -16.56
C GLY A 105 26.61 -7.79 -18.04
N PHE A 106 26.32 -6.74 -18.82
CA PHE A 106 25.94 -6.90 -20.23
C PHE A 106 27.10 -7.32 -21.16
N ALA A 107 28.36 -7.15 -20.75
CA ALA A 107 29.51 -7.74 -21.47
C ALA A 107 29.50 -9.28 -21.38
N GLY A 108 28.99 -9.82 -20.27
CA GLY A 108 28.70 -11.24 -20.10
C GLY A 108 27.67 -11.74 -21.10
N TYR A 109 26.54 -11.03 -21.28
CA TYR A 109 25.52 -11.40 -22.26
C TYR A 109 26.05 -11.41 -23.69
N ALA A 110 26.90 -10.46 -24.06
CA ALA A 110 27.55 -10.45 -25.38
C ALA A 110 28.50 -11.65 -25.57
N THR A 111 29.26 -12.01 -24.53
CA THR A 111 30.13 -13.21 -24.54
C THR A 111 29.30 -14.49 -24.69
N ARG A 112 28.23 -14.60 -23.90
CA ARG A 112 27.42 -15.82 -23.76
C ARG A 112 26.45 -16.07 -24.91
N PHE A 113 25.81 -15.02 -25.45
CA PHE A 113 24.76 -15.17 -26.48
C PHE A 113 25.26 -14.91 -27.90
N VAL A 114 26.47 -14.34 -28.05
CA VAL A 114 26.97 -13.87 -29.35
C VAL A 114 28.35 -14.42 -29.68
N ASP A 115 29.40 -13.88 -29.03
CA ASP A 115 30.81 -14.14 -29.33
C ASP A 115 31.67 -13.55 -28.20
N PRO A 116 32.63 -14.30 -27.63
CA PRO A 116 33.59 -13.78 -26.66
C PRO A 116 34.34 -12.52 -27.12
N ALA A 117 34.66 -12.41 -28.42
CA ALA A 117 35.29 -11.21 -28.96
C ALA A 117 34.40 -9.96 -28.83
N LEU A 118 33.07 -10.13 -28.97
CA LEU A 118 32.13 -9.02 -28.82
C LEU A 118 32.02 -8.60 -27.34
N GLY A 119 32.02 -9.56 -26.43
CA GLY A 119 32.09 -9.29 -24.99
C GLY A 119 33.35 -8.54 -24.57
N PHE A 120 34.52 -8.94 -25.10
CA PHE A 120 35.78 -8.22 -24.90
C PHE A 120 35.69 -6.76 -25.39
N ALA A 121 35.25 -6.56 -26.64
CA ALA A 121 35.13 -5.24 -27.23
C ALA A 121 34.15 -4.36 -26.46
N LEU A 122 33.01 -4.93 -26.03
CA LEU A 122 32.01 -4.23 -25.23
C LEU A 122 32.54 -3.80 -23.87
N GLY A 123 33.26 -4.67 -23.16
CA GLY A 123 33.86 -4.33 -21.87
C GLY A 123 34.87 -3.19 -21.97
N TRP A 124 35.78 -3.23 -22.96
CA TRP A 124 36.73 -2.14 -23.20
C TRP A 124 36.05 -0.85 -23.69
N ASN A 125 35.05 -0.95 -24.55
CA ASN A 125 34.25 0.19 -25.01
C ASN A 125 33.55 0.89 -23.84
N TYR A 126 32.99 0.11 -22.91
CA TYR A 126 32.36 0.64 -21.71
C TYR A 126 33.38 1.29 -20.77
N LEU A 127 34.57 0.69 -20.60
CA LEU A 127 35.67 1.33 -19.87
C LEU A 127 36.07 2.67 -20.49
N MET A 128 36.25 2.73 -21.81
CA MET A 128 36.60 3.98 -22.52
C MET A 128 35.54 5.06 -22.33
N LYS A 129 34.25 4.70 -22.30
CA LYS A 129 33.17 5.62 -21.93
C LYS A 129 33.44 6.28 -20.57
N TYR A 130 33.79 5.49 -19.55
CA TYR A 130 34.04 6.01 -18.20
C TYR A 130 35.32 6.82 -18.08
N LEU A 131 36.37 6.45 -18.81
CA LEU A 131 37.61 7.24 -18.86
C LEU A 131 37.40 8.66 -19.41
N ILE A 132 36.32 8.90 -20.18
CA ILE A 132 36.00 10.21 -20.77
C ILE A 132 34.86 10.92 -20.01
N VAL A 133 33.86 10.20 -19.49
CA VAL A 133 32.73 10.84 -18.79
C VAL A 133 33.13 11.40 -17.42
N THR A 134 34.05 10.75 -16.70
CA THR A 134 34.57 11.28 -15.42
C THR A 134 35.21 12.66 -15.59
N PRO A 135 36.21 12.87 -16.50
CA PRO A 135 36.74 14.21 -16.75
C PRO A 135 35.68 15.18 -17.29
N ASN A 136 34.65 14.72 -18.00
CA ASN A 136 33.55 15.59 -18.42
C ASN A 136 32.73 16.15 -17.26
N ASN A 137 32.44 15.33 -16.26
CA ASN A 137 31.72 15.78 -15.07
C ASN A 137 32.58 16.70 -14.19
N ILE A 138 33.91 16.46 -14.11
CA ILE A 138 34.85 17.39 -13.45
C ILE A 138 34.94 18.72 -14.23
N ASN A 139 34.94 18.67 -15.56
CA ASN A 139 34.91 19.85 -16.42
C ASN A 139 33.68 20.72 -16.12
N ALA A 140 32.51 20.08 -16.03
CA ALA A 140 31.26 20.73 -15.64
C ALA A 140 31.31 21.33 -14.23
N ALA A 141 31.87 20.61 -13.25
CA ALA A 141 32.08 21.12 -11.89
C ALA A 141 32.95 22.39 -11.89
N GLY A 142 34.03 22.40 -12.67
CA GLY A 142 34.91 23.56 -12.82
C GLY A 142 34.17 24.79 -13.35
N VAL A 143 33.30 24.61 -14.35
CA VAL A 143 32.46 25.70 -14.89
C VAL A 143 31.50 26.22 -13.82
N VAL A 144 30.83 25.34 -13.08
CA VAL A 144 29.85 25.74 -12.05
C VAL A 144 30.52 26.54 -10.94
N VAL A 145 31.75 26.19 -10.54
CA VAL A 145 32.47 26.94 -9.49
C VAL A 145 32.87 28.35 -9.91
N GLN A 146 33.09 28.58 -11.22
CA GLN A 146 33.36 29.90 -11.75
C GLN A 146 32.18 30.88 -11.58
N TYR A 147 30.99 30.39 -11.23
CA TYR A 147 29.87 31.25 -10.80
C TYR A 147 30.20 32.08 -9.55
N TRP A 148 30.90 31.50 -8.57
CA TRP A 148 31.24 32.21 -7.32
C TRP A 148 32.59 32.91 -7.36
N THR A 149 33.57 32.35 -8.07
CA THR A 149 34.91 32.97 -8.14
C THR A 149 35.66 32.63 -9.43
N ASP A 150 36.24 33.67 -10.02
CA ASP A 150 37.14 33.65 -11.16
C ASP A 150 38.60 33.99 -10.78
N LYS A 151 38.84 34.35 -9.51
CA LYS A 151 40.15 34.71 -8.98
C LYS A 151 41.15 33.55 -8.95
N VAL A 152 40.66 32.32 -8.81
CA VAL A 152 41.47 31.10 -8.76
C VAL A 152 41.41 30.41 -10.13
N HIS A 153 42.59 30.08 -10.67
CA HIS A 153 42.68 29.42 -11.98
C HIS A 153 41.93 28.07 -11.98
N ILE A 154 41.11 27.81 -13.01
CA ILE A 154 40.21 26.64 -13.07
C ILE A 154 40.94 25.30 -12.90
N ALA A 155 42.20 25.21 -13.34
CA ALA A 155 43.04 24.02 -13.16
C ALA A 155 43.21 23.62 -11.69
N ILE A 156 43.26 24.58 -10.76
CA ILE A 156 43.40 24.30 -9.32
C ILE A 156 42.13 23.62 -8.81
N TRP A 157 40.95 24.13 -9.18
CA TRP A 157 39.67 23.50 -8.85
C TRP A 157 39.57 22.08 -9.41
N MET A 158 40.03 21.85 -10.64
CA MET A 158 40.06 20.52 -11.25
C MET A 158 40.95 19.54 -10.47
N VAL A 159 42.14 19.96 -10.03
CA VAL A 159 43.03 19.14 -9.18
C VAL A 159 42.34 18.80 -7.85
N ILE A 160 41.69 19.77 -7.21
CA ILE A 160 40.95 19.57 -5.95
C ILE A 160 39.84 18.53 -6.15
N PHE A 161 39.05 18.66 -7.22
CA PHE A 161 37.97 17.71 -7.51
C PHE A 161 38.48 16.30 -7.81
N ILE A 162 39.56 16.16 -8.59
CA ILE A 162 40.20 14.87 -8.87
C ILE A 162 40.70 14.24 -7.56
N GLY A 163 41.40 15.01 -6.74
CA GLY A 163 41.92 14.55 -5.45
C GLY A 163 40.81 14.10 -4.51
N PHE A 164 39.71 14.85 -4.46
CA PHE A 164 38.54 14.52 -3.65
C PHE A 164 37.89 13.20 -4.08
N ILE A 165 37.55 13.04 -5.37
CA ILE A 165 36.89 11.79 -5.83
C ILE A 165 37.83 10.58 -5.75
N PHE A 166 39.14 10.77 -5.93
CA PHE A 166 40.13 9.72 -5.76
C PHE A 166 40.20 9.26 -4.31
N LEU A 167 40.27 10.21 -3.36
CA LEU A 167 40.31 9.90 -1.93
C LEU A 167 39.03 9.19 -1.48
N VAL A 168 37.86 9.65 -1.91
CA VAL A 168 36.58 8.98 -1.62
C VAL A 168 36.57 7.53 -2.13
N ASN A 169 37.07 7.30 -3.36
CA ASN A 169 37.14 5.96 -3.94
C ASN A 169 38.18 5.04 -3.28
N LEU A 170 39.14 5.58 -2.51
CA LEU A 170 40.08 4.79 -1.71
C LEU A 170 39.48 4.27 -0.39
N LEU A 171 38.43 4.91 0.14
CA LEU A 171 37.81 4.58 1.43
C LEU A 171 36.92 3.32 1.43
N GLY A 172 36.94 2.54 0.35
CA GLY A 172 36.22 1.28 0.23
C GLY A 172 34.72 1.42 -0.11
N VAL A 173 34.11 0.29 -0.46
CA VAL A 173 32.73 0.22 -0.99
C VAL A 173 31.66 0.72 0.00
N ARG A 174 31.85 0.52 1.31
CA ARG A 174 30.87 0.92 2.34
C ARG A 174 30.73 2.44 2.44
N VAL A 175 31.86 3.15 2.45
CA VAL A 175 31.89 4.61 2.54
C VAL A 175 31.38 5.22 1.23
N PHE A 176 31.80 4.67 0.10
CA PHE A 176 31.24 5.04 -1.21
C PHE A 176 29.71 4.90 -1.24
N GLY A 177 29.18 3.75 -0.79
CA GLY A 177 27.74 3.47 -0.80
C GLY A 177 26.91 4.44 0.05
N GLU A 178 27.40 4.83 1.23
CA GLU A 178 26.72 5.83 2.06
C GLU A 178 26.81 7.25 1.46
N LEU A 179 27.98 7.65 0.94
CA LEU A 179 28.12 8.95 0.28
C LEU A 179 27.22 9.05 -0.96
N GLU A 180 27.18 8.02 -1.78
CA GLU A 180 26.36 8.03 -2.99
C GLU A 180 24.88 7.92 -2.69
N PHE A 181 24.48 7.26 -1.60
CA PHE A 181 23.11 7.30 -1.10
C PHE A 181 22.66 8.74 -0.80
N TRP A 182 23.46 9.50 -0.04
CA TRP A 182 23.16 10.89 0.29
C TRP A 182 23.22 11.80 -0.93
N PHE A 183 24.26 11.67 -1.77
CA PHE A 183 24.35 12.46 -2.99
C PHE A 183 23.18 12.19 -3.93
N SER A 184 22.82 10.94 -4.17
CA SER A 184 21.68 10.59 -5.02
C SER A 184 20.36 11.09 -4.44
N SER A 185 20.19 11.08 -3.11
CA SER A 185 19.02 11.66 -2.44
C SER A 185 18.92 13.17 -2.70
N ILE A 186 20.03 13.89 -2.54
CA ILE A 186 20.10 15.33 -2.80
C ILE A 186 19.82 15.62 -4.28
N LYS A 187 20.33 14.81 -5.22
CA LYS A 187 20.06 14.97 -6.66
C LYS A 187 18.57 14.87 -6.97
N VAL A 188 17.89 13.86 -6.45
CA VAL A 188 16.45 13.66 -6.70
C VAL A 188 15.65 14.83 -6.14
N ILE A 189 15.93 15.25 -4.89
CA ILE A 189 15.27 16.41 -4.27
C ILE A 189 15.53 17.69 -5.08
N ALA A 190 16.78 17.91 -5.51
CA ALA A 190 17.15 19.05 -6.32
C ALA A 190 16.40 19.05 -7.66
N LEU A 191 16.29 17.91 -8.35
CA LEU A 191 15.54 17.80 -9.61
C LEU A 191 14.05 18.11 -9.43
N ILE A 192 13.40 17.57 -8.39
CA ILE A 192 12.00 17.87 -8.07
C ILE A 192 11.85 19.36 -7.78
N GLY A 193 12.76 19.94 -6.98
CA GLY A 193 12.78 21.36 -6.68
C GLY A 193 12.92 22.24 -7.93
N LEU A 194 13.81 21.86 -8.88
CA LEU A 194 14.00 22.57 -10.15
C LEU A 194 12.77 22.48 -11.06
N LEU A 195 12.09 21.33 -11.10
CA LEU A 195 10.85 21.14 -11.86
C LEU A 195 9.72 22.00 -11.30
N LEU A 196 9.50 21.93 -9.98
CA LEU A 196 8.47 22.72 -9.30
C LEU A 196 8.74 24.22 -9.45
N MET A 197 9.99 24.64 -9.23
CA MET A 197 10.42 26.01 -9.44
C MET A 197 10.12 26.48 -10.85
N GLY A 198 10.47 25.69 -11.87
CA GLY A 198 10.20 26.07 -13.26
C GLY A 198 8.70 26.20 -13.56
N ILE A 199 7.86 25.31 -13.04
CA ILE A 199 6.40 25.42 -13.17
C ILE A 199 5.87 26.68 -12.45
N ILE A 200 6.37 26.98 -11.25
CA ILE A 200 5.98 28.18 -10.48
C ILE A 200 6.38 29.45 -11.25
N ILE A 201 7.59 29.50 -11.80
CA ILE A 201 8.07 30.62 -12.62
C ILE A 201 7.17 30.80 -13.85
N ASP A 202 6.84 29.71 -14.54
CA ASP A 202 5.99 29.73 -15.74
C ASP A 202 4.58 30.27 -15.45
N LEU A 203 3.98 29.84 -14.33
CA LEU A 203 2.63 30.23 -13.92
C LEU A 203 2.52 31.64 -13.33
N GLY A 204 3.62 32.41 -13.26
CA GLY A 204 3.63 33.80 -12.78
C GLY A 204 3.95 33.95 -11.29
N GLY A 205 4.43 32.90 -10.62
CA GLY A 205 4.94 32.96 -9.25
C GLY A 205 6.35 33.56 -9.14
N ASN A 206 6.80 34.31 -10.14
CA ASN A 206 8.08 35.01 -10.16
C ASN A 206 7.94 36.46 -9.65
N PRO A 207 9.03 37.14 -9.25
CA PRO A 207 8.99 38.50 -8.70
C PRO A 207 8.38 39.56 -9.63
N GLN A 208 8.31 39.29 -10.94
CA GLN A 208 7.72 40.18 -11.92
C GLN A 208 6.19 39.96 -12.04
N HIS A 209 5.64 38.97 -11.33
CA HIS A 209 4.24 38.51 -11.41
C HIS A 209 3.76 38.23 -12.84
N ASP A 210 4.71 37.90 -13.72
CA ASP A 210 4.46 37.77 -15.16
C ASP A 210 4.34 36.30 -15.55
N ARG A 211 3.20 35.92 -16.10
CA ARG A 211 2.98 34.55 -16.56
C ARG A 211 3.65 34.34 -17.92
N ILE A 212 4.63 33.45 -17.99
CA ILE A 212 5.35 33.13 -19.23
C ILE A 212 4.45 32.27 -20.13
N GLY A 213 4.04 31.10 -19.66
CA GLY A 213 3.30 30.11 -20.45
C GLY A 213 4.08 29.70 -21.71
N PHE A 214 3.39 29.54 -22.83
CA PHE A 214 4.00 29.19 -24.12
C PHE A 214 4.65 30.38 -24.84
N ARG A 215 4.97 31.48 -24.15
CA ARG A 215 5.52 32.71 -24.79
C ARG A 215 6.80 32.44 -25.56
N TYR A 216 7.73 31.65 -25.02
CA TYR A 216 8.98 31.31 -25.73
C TYR A 216 8.79 30.28 -26.87
N TRP A 217 7.60 29.69 -26.99
CA TRP A 217 7.22 28.86 -28.14
C TRP A 217 6.61 29.69 -29.27
N GLN A 218 6.29 30.96 -29.02
CA GLN A 218 5.71 31.89 -30.00
C GLN A 218 6.79 32.80 -30.60
N SER A 219 6.43 33.51 -31.69
CA SER A 219 7.32 34.47 -32.36
C SER A 219 7.72 35.61 -31.38
N PRO A 220 9.00 36.06 -31.36
CA PRO A 220 10.08 35.82 -32.33
C PRO A 220 10.97 34.59 -32.05
N ASN A 221 10.79 33.87 -30.93
CA ASN A 221 11.61 32.70 -30.60
C ASN A 221 11.19 31.48 -31.44
N GLY A 222 9.89 31.22 -31.52
CA GLY A 222 9.28 30.11 -32.26
C GLY A 222 9.54 28.73 -31.64
N PRO A 223 8.74 27.71 -32.02
CA PRO A 223 8.79 26.40 -31.38
C PRO A 223 10.02 25.58 -31.81
N MET A 224 10.56 25.83 -33.00
CA MET A 224 11.67 25.08 -33.59
C MET A 224 12.95 25.94 -33.70
N GLY A 225 14.09 25.29 -33.52
CA GLY A 225 15.41 25.86 -33.68
C GLY A 225 15.86 25.95 -35.14
N SER A 226 16.72 26.90 -35.47
CA SER A 226 17.25 27.15 -36.82
C SER A 226 18.76 26.88 -36.88
N TYR A 227 19.16 25.66 -36.52
CA TYR A 227 20.57 25.29 -36.42
C TYR A 227 21.24 25.23 -37.79
N LEU A 228 22.45 25.80 -37.90
CA LEU A 228 23.24 25.88 -39.12
C LEU A 228 22.55 26.60 -40.30
N LEU A 229 21.58 27.49 -40.03
CA LEU A 229 20.86 28.23 -41.07
C LEU A 229 21.82 29.00 -42.02
N ASN A 230 22.88 29.58 -41.47
CA ASN A 230 23.87 30.34 -42.23
C ASN A 230 24.73 29.47 -43.16
N GLN A 231 24.78 28.15 -42.96
CA GLN A 231 25.55 27.23 -43.79
C GLN A 231 24.68 26.52 -44.84
N VAL A 232 23.44 26.19 -44.48
CA VAL A 232 22.56 25.38 -45.32
C VAL A 232 21.62 26.25 -46.18
N HIS A 233 21.46 27.52 -45.81
CA HIS A 233 20.64 28.52 -46.53
C HIS A 233 19.19 28.06 -46.82
N ASN A 234 18.67 27.10 -46.04
CA ASN A 234 17.33 26.55 -46.17
C ASN A 234 16.74 26.34 -44.76
N GLU A 235 15.63 27.02 -44.48
CA GLU A 235 15.03 27.04 -43.15
C GLU A 235 14.49 25.66 -42.72
N LYS A 236 13.80 24.94 -43.61
CA LYS A 236 13.26 23.60 -43.31
C LYS A 236 14.38 22.61 -42.97
N THR A 237 15.49 22.69 -43.71
CA THR A 237 16.66 21.83 -43.47
C THR A 237 17.37 22.21 -42.17
N ALA A 238 17.53 23.50 -41.88
CA ALA A 238 18.09 23.98 -40.61
C ALA A 238 17.26 23.53 -39.39
N ILE A 239 15.93 23.51 -39.52
CA ILE A 239 15.01 22.99 -38.50
C ILE A 239 15.24 21.49 -38.26
N PHE A 240 15.30 20.70 -39.33
CA PHE A 240 15.56 19.26 -39.25
C PHE A 240 16.92 18.97 -38.61
N LEU A 241 17.98 19.67 -39.02
CA LEU A 241 19.32 19.53 -38.46
C LEU A 241 19.39 19.98 -36.99
N GLY A 242 18.58 20.97 -36.60
CA GLY A 242 18.41 21.38 -35.21
C GLY A 242 17.81 20.26 -34.36
N PHE A 243 16.72 19.66 -34.81
CA PHE A 243 16.14 18.47 -34.18
C PHE A 243 17.12 17.30 -34.13
N TRP A 244 17.84 17.02 -35.21
CA TRP A 244 18.84 15.94 -35.25
C TRP A 244 19.97 16.17 -34.23
N ALA A 245 20.46 17.40 -34.10
CA ALA A 245 21.48 17.74 -33.11
C ALA A 245 20.99 17.56 -31.66
N VAL A 246 19.68 17.71 -31.41
CA VAL A 246 19.08 17.38 -30.11
C VAL A 246 19.19 15.88 -29.82
N LEU A 247 19.02 14.99 -30.82
CA LEU A 247 19.12 13.55 -30.61
C LEU A 247 20.47 13.14 -30.02
N THR A 248 21.57 13.74 -30.48
CA THR A 248 22.92 13.49 -29.95
C THR A 248 23.06 13.94 -28.49
N ASN A 249 22.48 15.09 -28.13
CA ASN A 249 22.50 15.60 -26.75
C ASN A 249 21.60 14.77 -25.82
N ALA A 250 20.42 14.37 -26.31
CA ALA A 250 19.51 13.50 -25.59
C ALA A 250 20.16 12.13 -25.35
N LEU A 251 20.84 11.58 -26.35
CA LEU A 251 21.60 10.33 -26.23
C LEU A 251 22.62 10.42 -25.10
N PHE A 252 23.40 11.50 -25.02
CA PHE A 252 24.30 11.74 -23.89
C PHE A 252 23.57 11.80 -22.55
N ALA A 253 22.44 12.51 -22.48
CA ALA A 253 21.67 12.68 -21.25
C ALA A 253 21.13 11.35 -20.69
N TYR A 254 20.78 10.41 -21.56
CA TYR A 254 20.31 9.07 -21.18
C TYR A 254 21.43 8.05 -20.97
N MET A 255 22.70 8.41 -21.18
CA MET A 255 23.80 7.50 -20.84
C MET A 255 23.92 7.32 -19.33
N GLY A 256 24.20 6.09 -18.91
CA GLY A 256 24.24 5.71 -17.50
C GLY A 256 22.93 5.07 -17.02
N THR A 257 21.87 5.08 -17.82
CA THR A 257 20.65 4.30 -17.54
C THR A 257 20.91 2.80 -17.60
N GLU A 258 21.86 2.37 -18.44
CA GLU A 258 22.32 0.99 -18.57
C GLU A 258 23.12 0.46 -17.36
N LEU A 259 23.44 1.32 -16.39
CA LEU A 259 24.14 0.95 -15.16
C LEU A 259 23.40 -0.15 -14.37
N ILE A 260 22.07 -0.19 -14.48
CA ILE A 260 21.23 -1.25 -13.90
C ILE A 260 21.75 -2.63 -14.31
N GLY A 261 22.23 -2.80 -15.55
CA GLY A 261 22.78 -4.04 -16.09
C GLY A 261 24.08 -4.50 -15.45
N VAL A 262 24.86 -3.59 -14.85
CA VAL A 262 26.10 -3.92 -14.12
C VAL A 262 25.78 -4.30 -12.68
N THR A 263 24.79 -3.63 -12.07
CA THR A 263 24.35 -3.91 -10.70
C THR A 263 23.58 -5.23 -10.56
N VAL A 264 23.18 -5.87 -11.67
CA VAL A 264 22.48 -7.17 -11.68
C VAL A 264 23.24 -8.24 -10.91
N GLY A 265 24.56 -8.31 -11.10
CA GLY A 265 25.42 -9.29 -10.44
C GLY A 265 25.56 -9.11 -8.93
N GLU A 266 25.12 -7.95 -8.42
CA GLU A 266 25.21 -7.54 -7.02
C GLU A 266 23.83 -7.37 -6.36
N ALA A 267 22.74 -7.55 -7.12
CA ALA A 267 21.38 -7.36 -6.63
C ALA A 267 20.89 -8.58 -5.83
N GLU A 268 20.25 -8.32 -4.68
CA GLU A 268 19.45 -9.34 -3.99
C GLU A 268 18.23 -9.68 -4.85
N ASN A 269 17.86 -10.95 -4.97
CA ASN A 269 16.80 -11.46 -5.85
C ASN A 269 16.68 -10.69 -7.20
N PRO A 270 17.64 -10.88 -8.12
CA PRO A 270 17.69 -10.11 -9.37
C PRO A 270 16.43 -10.30 -10.25
N ARG A 271 15.79 -11.47 -10.21
CA ARG A 271 14.58 -11.79 -10.98
C ARG A 271 13.39 -10.90 -10.63
N LYS A 272 13.21 -10.57 -9.35
CA LYS A 272 12.18 -9.64 -8.87
C LYS A 272 12.61 -8.18 -8.99
N ASN A 273 13.85 -7.88 -8.62
CA ASN A 273 14.31 -6.50 -8.45
C ASN A 273 14.70 -5.79 -9.76
N ILE A 274 15.18 -6.50 -10.78
CA ILE A 274 15.51 -5.91 -12.09
C ILE A 274 14.25 -5.37 -12.79
N PRO A 275 13.14 -6.13 -12.92
CA PRO A 275 11.91 -5.60 -13.52
C PRO A 275 11.36 -4.36 -12.81
N ILE A 276 11.48 -4.30 -11.48
CA ILE A 276 11.09 -3.13 -10.69
C ILE A 276 11.98 -1.92 -11.04
N ALA A 277 13.31 -2.11 -11.11
CA ALA A 277 14.24 -1.06 -11.47
C ALA A 277 14.00 -0.51 -12.90
N ILE A 278 13.60 -1.37 -13.84
CA ILE A 278 13.26 -0.98 -15.21
C ILE A 278 11.94 -0.21 -15.27
N ARG A 279 10.91 -0.66 -14.53
CA ARG A 279 9.65 0.10 -14.38
C ARG A 279 9.90 1.50 -13.79
N ARG A 280 10.80 1.61 -12.80
CA ARG A 280 11.23 2.91 -12.26
C ARG A 280 11.99 3.77 -13.27
N THR A 281 12.76 3.15 -14.17
CA THR A 281 13.45 3.85 -15.27
C THR A 281 12.47 4.54 -16.22
N PHE A 282 11.31 3.93 -16.50
CA PHE A 282 10.26 4.59 -17.30
C PHE A 282 9.79 5.90 -16.66
N TRP A 283 9.42 5.86 -15.36
CA TRP A 283 9.00 7.05 -14.63
C TRP A 283 10.10 8.10 -14.52
N ARG A 284 11.36 7.67 -14.36
CA ARG A 284 12.52 8.57 -14.39
C ARG A 284 12.63 9.32 -15.72
N ILE A 285 12.49 8.63 -16.85
CA ILE A 285 12.52 9.22 -18.20
C ILE A 285 11.38 10.24 -18.36
N LEU A 286 10.17 9.86 -17.96
CA LEU A 286 8.99 10.71 -18.11
C LEU A 286 9.07 11.98 -17.25
N ILE A 287 9.35 11.84 -15.96
CA ILE A 287 9.29 12.95 -15.00
C ILE A 287 10.50 13.86 -15.12
N PHE A 288 11.72 13.29 -15.02
CA PHE A 288 12.92 14.11 -14.91
C PHE A 288 13.45 14.56 -16.27
N TYR A 289 13.43 13.69 -17.28
CA TYR A 289 13.97 14.05 -18.59
C TYR A 289 12.93 14.79 -19.43
N ILE A 290 11.80 14.15 -19.74
CA ILE A 290 10.75 14.75 -20.59
C ILE A 290 10.12 15.95 -19.88
N GLY A 291 9.70 15.78 -18.62
CA GLY A 291 9.19 16.88 -17.79
C GLY A 291 10.22 18.00 -17.59
N GLY A 292 11.49 17.66 -17.37
CA GLY A 292 12.57 18.64 -17.21
C GLY A 292 12.78 19.49 -18.45
N VAL A 293 12.88 18.87 -19.63
CA VAL A 293 13.07 19.63 -20.86
C VAL A 293 11.82 20.39 -21.30
N PHE A 294 10.63 19.87 -20.98
CA PHE A 294 9.37 20.59 -21.20
C PHE A 294 9.35 21.90 -20.41
N VAL A 295 9.66 21.82 -19.12
CA VAL A 295 9.75 22.99 -18.23
C VAL A 295 10.84 23.96 -18.70
N ILE A 296 12.04 23.47 -19.05
CA ILE A 296 13.11 24.30 -19.61
C ILE A 296 12.64 25.03 -20.88
N GLY A 297 11.91 24.35 -21.77
CA GLY A 297 11.38 24.94 -22.99
C GLY A 297 10.31 26.01 -22.75
N LEU A 298 9.63 26.01 -21.60
CA LEU A 298 8.67 27.04 -21.22
C LEU A 298 9.35 28.28 -20.64
N ILE A 299 10.36 28.10 -19.78
CA ILE A 299 10.91 29.17 -18.94
C ILE A 299 12.20 29.81 -19.47
N VAL A 300 12.81 29.27 -20.53
CA VAL A 300 14.04 29.83 -21.11
C VAL A 300 13.89 30.08 -22.62
N PRO A 301 14.19 31.29 -23.12
CA PRO A 301 14.22 31.54 -24.55
C PRO A 301 15.48 30.92 -25.18
N ARG A 302 15.33 30.26 -26.34
CA ARG A 302 16.45 29.61 -27.05
C ARG A 302 17.55 30.57 -27.51
N THR A 303 17.26 31.87 -27.58
CA THR A 303 18.14 32.93 -28.06
C THR A 303 18.99 33.55 -26.95
N ASP A 304 18.82 33.12 -25.70
CA ASP A 304 19.53 33.70 -24.56
C ASP A 304 21.05 33.45 -24.61
N THR A 305 21.83 34.51 -24.36
CA THR A 305 23.30 34.48 -24.45
C THR A 305 23.99 33.90 -23.22
N HIS A 306 23.28 33.77 -22.10
CA HIS A 306 23.77 33.15 -20.86
C HIS A 306 23.71 31.62 -20.89
N LEU A 307 23.06 31.02 -21.90
CA LEU A 307 23.09 29.57 -22.08
C LEU A 307 24.53 29.10 -22.34
N PHE A 308 24.89 27.98 -21.72
CA PHE A 308 26.27 27.45 -21.63
C PHE A 308 27.05 27.39 -22.96
N THR A 309 26.38 27.13 -24.09
CA THR A 309 27.03 27.08 -25.43
C THR A 309 26.86 28.36 -26.25
N ALA A 310 26.04 29.31 -25.81
CA ALA A 310 25.84 30.60 -26.45
C ALA A 310 26.83 31.67 -25.97
N THR A 311 27.48 31.46 -24.83
CA THR A 311 28.42 32.42 -24.24
C THR A 311 29.73 32.49 -25.03
N LYS A 312 29.94 33.58 -25.77
CA LYS A 312 31.23 33.92 -26.40
C LYS A 312 32.29 34.42 -25.40
N GLN A 313 31.90 34.68 -24.15
CA GLN A 313 32.82 35.11 -23.09
C GLN A 313 33.59 33.91 -22.52
N LYS A 314 34.86 34.12 -22.16
CA LYS A 314 35.72 33.09 -21.54
C LYS A 314 35.27 32.65 -20.13
N THR A 315 34.29 33.35 -19.53
CA THR A 315 33.85 33.20 -18.13
C THR A 315 32.32 33.29 -18.02
N GLY A 316 31.59 32.39 -18.69
CA GLY A 316 30.13 32.32 -18.61
C GLY A 316 29.65 31.64 -17.32
N ALA A 317 29.01 32.41 -16.44
CA ALA A 317 28.65 32.00 -15.07
C ALA A 317 27.38 31.11 -14.95
N ALA A 318 26.59 30.91 -16.01
CA ALA A 318 25.35 30.13 -15.96
C ALA A 318 25.48 28.81 -16.75
N ALA A 319 25.87 27.73 -16.06
CA ALA A 319 26.05 26.42 -16.69
C ALA A 319 24.73 25.69 -17.03
N SER A 320 23.61 26.05 -16.40
CA SER A 320 22.34 25.33 -16.49
C SER A 320 21.19 26.23 -16.94
N PRO A 321 20.27 25.77 -17.81
CA PRO A 321 19.06 26.53 -18.18
C PRO A 321 18.21 26.92 -16.98
N PHE A 322 18.18 26.11 -15.92
CA PHE A 322 17.42 26.46 -14.72
C PHE A 322 17.99 27.68 -13.98
N VAL A 323 19.32 27.89 -14.03
CA VAL A 323 19.99 29.09 -13.49
C VAL A 323 19.73 30.30 -14.39
N VAL A 324 19.69 30.09 -15.70
CA VAL A 324 19.33 31.14 -16.66
C VAL A 324 17.90 31.60 -16.41
N ALA A 325 16.96 30.67 -16.21
CA ALA A 325 15.55 30.97 -15.93
C ALA A 325 15.39 31.89 -14.71
N THR A 326 16.01 31.56 -13.57
CA THR A 326 15.95 32.37 -12.35
C THR A 326 16.64 33.72 -12.49
N THR A 327 17.69 33.80 -13.31
CA THR A 327 18.36 35.07 -13.64
C THR A 327 17.48 35.97 -14.48
N LEU A 328 16.75 35.42 -15.46
CA LEU A 328 15.83 36.18 -16.32
C LEU A 328 14.69 36.83 -15.52
N VAL A 329 14.16 36.12 -14.53
CA VAL A 329 13.09 36.64 -13.67
C VAL A 329 13.58 37.39 -12.42
N GLY A 330 14.89 37.60 -12.29
CA GLY A 330 15.48 38.45 -11.25
C GLY A 330 15.62 37.82 -9.85
N ILE A 331 15.53 36.49 -9.70
CA ILE A 331 15.65 35.80 -8.40
C ILE A 331 17.12 35.53 -8.08
N LYS A 332 17.78 36.46 -7.41
CA LYS A 332 19.24 36.39 -7.13
C LYS A 332 19.64 35.30 -6.14
N THR A 333 18.90 35.13 -5.04
CA THR A 333 19.27 34.18 -3.96
C THR A 333 19.20 32.73 -4.43
N LEU A 334 18.23 32.41 -5.30
CA LEU A 334 18.00 31.04 -5.77
C LEU A 334 19.09 30.56 -6.72
N ASN A 335 19.75 31.47 -7.46
CA ASN A 335 20.90 31.14 -8.31
C ASN A 335 22.04 30.46 -7.53
N HIS A 336 22.33 30.91 -6.30
CA HIS A 336 23.37 30.31 -5.46
C HIS A 336 22.99 28.89 -5.03
N VAL A 337 21.74 28.67 -4.63
CA VAL A 337 21.24 27.36 -4.21
C VAL A 337 21.25 26.37 -5.37
N ILE A 338 20.78 26.79 -6.54
CA ILE A 338 20.78 25.95 -7.74
C ILE A 338 22.21 25.58 -8.13
N ASN A 339 23.13 26.55 -8.24
CA ASN A 339 24.51 26.24 -8.60
C ASN A 339 25.18 25.32 -7.56
N ALA A 340 24.90 25.48 -6.27
CA ALA A 340 25.41 24.58 -5.23
C ALA A 340 24.86 23.15 -5.41
N ALA A 341 23.56 23.01 -5.67
CA ALA A 341 22.94 21.72 -5.96
C ALA A 341 23.53 21.07 -7.22
N ILE A 342 23.76 21.84 -8.29
CA ILE A 342 24.40 21.38 -9.52
C ILE A 342 25.84 20.93 -9.23
N LEU A 343 26.60 21.67 -8.43
CA LEU A 343 27.97 21.28 -8.09
C LEU A 343 28.01 19.91 -7.38
N ILE A 344 27.13 19.70 -6.39
CA ILE A 344 26.99 18.40 -5.71
C ILE A 344 26.59 17.31 -6.73
N PHE A 345 25.66 17.65 -7.63
CA PHE A 345 25.16 16.74 -8.65
C PHE A 345 26.28 16.24 -9.56
N VAL A 346 27.09 17.14 -10.13
CA VAL A 346 28.17 16.80 -11.06
C VAL A 346 29.34 16.12 -10.36
N MET A 347 29.66 16.49 -9.13
CA MET A 347 30.70 15.85 -8.33
C MET A 347 30.35 14.42 -7.96
N SER A 348 29.08 14.17 -7.60
CA SER A 348 28.62 12.80 -7.35
C SER A 348 28.59 11.96 -8.61
N ALA A 349 28.18 12.51 -9.76
CA ALA A 349 28.29 11.80 -11.03
C ALA A 349 29.75 11.41 -11.34
N ALA A 350 30.70 12.34 -11.19
CA ALA A 350 32.13 12.05 -11.38
C ALA A 350 32.66 10.97 -10.41
N ASN A 351 32.22 11.00 -9.14
CA ASN A 351 32.59 10.00 -8.14
C ASN A 351 32.10 8.59 -8.51
N SER A 352 30.85 8.47 -8.94
CA SER A 352 30.25 7.22 -9.40
C SER A 352 30.90 6.70 -10.69
N ASP A 353 31.21 7.59 -11.63
CA ASP A 353 31.88 7.22 -12.88
C ASP A 353 33.27 6.62 -12.64
N LEU A 354 34.05 7.23 -11.72
CA LEU A 354 35.37 6.73 -11.36
C LEU A 354 35.29 5.37 -10.64
N TYR A 355 34.28 5.22 -9.78
CA TYR A 355 33.98 3.96 -9.10
C TYR A 355 33.68 2.83 -10.10
N ILE A 356 32.84 3.10 -11.10
CA ILE A 356 32.43 2.13 -12.14
C ILE A 356 33.60 1.83 -13.09
N GLY A 357 34.34 2.85 -13.54
CA GLY A 357 35.48 2.68 -14.44
C GLY A 357 36.56 1.77 -13.85
N SER A 358 36.95 2.01 -12.59
CA SER A 358 37.97 1.20 -11.89
C SER A 358 37.53 -0.26 -11.71
N ARG A 359 36.24 -0.51 -11.49
CA ARG A 359 35.67 -1.87 -11.35
C ARG A 359 35.48 -2.58 -12.67
N THR A 360 35.13 -1.85 -13.72
CA THR A 360 35.07 -2.40 -15.08
C THR A 360 36.45 -2.91 -15.51
N LEU A 361 37.51 -2.12 -15.26
CA LEU A 361 38.89 -2.51 -15.56
C LEU A 361 39.36 -3.69 -14.67
N TYR A 362 39.00 -3.68 -13.39
CA TYR A 362 39.23 -4.84 -12.51
C TYR A 362 38.56 -6.10 -13.04
N GLY A 363 37.27 -6.04 -13.42
CA GLY A 363 36.52 -7.17 -13.96
C GLY A 363 37.15 -7.73 -15.23
N LEU A 364 37.54 -6.85 -16.17
CA LEU A 364 38.28 -7.25 -17.36
C LEU A 364 39.60 -7.97 -17.02
N ALA A 365 40.31 -7.55 -15.97
CA ALA A 365 41.57 -8.18 -15.56
C ALA A 365 41.37 -9.53 -14.87
N VAL A 366 40.30 -9.69 -14.09
CA VAL A 366 39.90 -10.98 -13.50
C VAL A 366 39.55 -11.99 -14.60
N GLU A 367 38.94 -11.53 -15.69
CA GLU A 367 38.62 -12.35 -16.87
C GLU A 367 39.82 -12.64 -17.78
N GLY A 368 41.04 -12.19 -17.44
CA GLY A 368 42.21 -12.34 -18.33
C GLY A 368 42.16 -11.45 -19.59
N LYS A 369 41.17 -10.56 -19.69
CA LYS A 369 40.95 -9.62 -20.80
C LYS A 369 41.67 -8.28 -20.61
N ALA A 370 42.34 -8.08 -19.48
CA ALA A 370 43.22 -6.95 -19.20
C ALA A 370 44.45 -7.40 -18.40
N PRO A 371 45.55 -6.60 -18.36
CA PRO A 371 46.77 -6.98 -17.66
C PRO A 371 46.55 -7.35 -16.20
N ALA A 372 47.20 -8.43 -15.74
CA ALA A 372 47.04 -8.99 -14.40
C ALA A 372 47.41 -8.04 -13.24
N ILE A 373 48.07 -6.90 -13.51
CA ILE A 373 48.33 -5.87 -12.49
C ILE A 373 47.03 -5.29 -11.92
N PHE A 374 45.97 -5.20 -12.74
CA PHE A 374 44.71 -4.59 -12.35
C PHE A 374 43.82 -5.49 -11.48
N ARG A 375 44.15 -6.77 -11.32
CA ARG A 375 43.45 -7.71 -10.41
C ARG A 375 43.82 -7.52 -8.93
N ARG A 376 44.81 -6.66 -8.61
CA ARG A 376 45.26 -6.46 -7.23
C ARG A 376 44.31 -5.53 -6.47
N VAL A 377 43.85 -5.98 -5.31
CA VAL A 377 43.00 -5.20 -4.39
C VAL A 377 43.72 -4.90 -3.07
N ASN A 378 43.35 -3.81 -2.40
CA ASN A 378 43.82 -3.51 -1.04
C ASN A 378 42.99 -4.27 0.02
N LYS A 379 43.35 -4.12 1.31
CA LYS A 379 42.64 -4.74 2.46
C LYS A 379 41.15 -4.36 2.57
N MET A 380 40.73 -3.29 1.90
CA MET A 380 39.35 -2.81 1.88
C MET A 380 38.59 -3.22 0.60
N GLY A 381 39.21 -4.04 -0.27
CA GLY A 381 38.62 -4.51 -1.52
C GLY A 381 38.64 -3.49 -2.66
N VAL A 382 39.48 -2.46 -2.62
CA VAL A 382 39.60 -1.44 -3.68
C VAL A 382 40.69 -1.85 -4.70
N PRO A 383 40.40 -1.87 -6.02
CA PRO A 383 41.39 -2.19 -7.05
C PRO A 383 42.30 -0.98 -7.32
N VAL A 384 43.29 -0.76 -6.44
CA VAL A 384 44.14 0.46 -6.45
C VAL A 384 44.83 0.72 -7.80
N PRO A 385 45.45 -0.28 -8.48
CA PRO A 385 46.08 -0.01 -9.78
C PRO A 385 45.08 0.42 -10.86
N ALA A 386 43.87 -0.15 -10.85
CA ALA A 386 42.81 0.21 -11.79
C ALA A 386 42.29 1.62 -11.50
N LEU A 387 42.09 1.95 -10.21
CA LEU A 387 41.70 3.28 -9.77
C LEU A 387 42.71 4.33 -10.18
N ILE A 388 44.02 4.10 -9.95
CA ILE A 388 45.09 5.03 -10.34
C ILE A 388 45.07 5.28 -11.85
N LEU A 389 44.92 4.23 -12.67
CA LEU A 389 44.85 4.41 -14.12
C LEU A 389 43.64 5.25 -14.52
N CYS A 390 42.44 4.92 -14.02
CA CYS A 390 41.23 5.70 -14.31
C CYS A 390 41.36 7.16 -13.86
N THR A 391 41.98 7.41 -12.70
CA THR A 391 42.24 8.76 -12.20
C THR A 391 43.26 9.51 -13.06
N ALA A 392 44.27 8.84 -13.62
CA ALA A 392 45.22 9.48 -14.53
C ALA A 392 44.53 10.02 -15.79
N PHE A 393 43.52 9.32 -16.32
CA PHE A 393 42.70 9.79 -17.44
C PHE A 393 41.84 11.01 -17.10
N CYS A 394 41.55 11.28 -15.82
CA CYS A 394 40.91 12.53 -15.42
C CYS A 394 41.76 13.76 -15.78
N GLY A 395 43.08 13.61 -15.99
CA GLY A 395 43.96 14.66 -16.50
C GLY A 395 43.54 15.22 -17.87
N LEU A 396 42.72 14.51 -18.64
CA LEU A 396 42.13 15.02 -19.88
C LEU A 396 41.30 16.31 -19.65
N VAL A 397 40.81 16.54 -18.43
CA VAL A 397 40.08 17.77 -18.07
C VAL A 397 40.91 19.04 -18.30
N PHE A 398 42.24 18.96 -18.22
CA PHE A 398 43.13 20.11 -18.43
C PHE A 398 43.14 20.62 -19.88
N LEU A 399 42.51 19.93 -20.83
CA LEU A 399 42.24 20.49 -22.15
C LEU A 399 41.43 21.81 -22.09
N ASN A 400 40.65 22.02 -21.01
CA ASN A 400 39.94 23.27 -20.72
C ASN A 400 40.91 24.44 -20.43
N VAL A 401 42.14 24.19 -19.99
CA VAL A 401 43.09 25.28 -19.77
C VAL A 401 43.45 25.98 -21.09
N LYS A 402 43.54 25.22 -22.19
CA LYS A 402 43.90 25.75 -23.52
C LYS A 402 42.67 26.12 -24.36
N SER A 403 41.54 25.45 -24.16
CA SER A 403 40.30 25.62 -24.95
C SER A 403 39.12 25.95 -24.02
N SER A 404 38.03 26.57 -24.49
CA SER A 404 36.92 26.88 -23.57
C SER A 404 36.27 25.62 -22.97
N GLY A 405 35.77 25.73 -21.73
CA GLY A 405 35.08 24.63 -21.05
C GLY A 405 33.88 24.08 -21.82
N ALA A 406 33.12 24.93 -22.52
CA ALA A 406 32.03 24.52 -23.40
C ALA A 406 32.50 23.70 -24.61
N LYS A 407 33.67 24.04 -25.19
CA LYS A 407 34.24 23.29 -26.32
C LYS A 407 34.69 21.90 -25.89
N VAL A 408 35.41 21.82 -24.76
CA VAL A 408 35.88 20.54 -24.20
C VAL A 408 34.72 19.67 -23.74
N PHE A 409 33.68 20.27 -23.13
CA PHE A 409 32.44 19.58 -22.81
C PHE A 409 31.81 18.96 -24.07
N GLY A 410 31.72 19.72 -25.17
CA GLY A 410 31.22 19.20 -26.45
C GLY A 410 32.04 18.01 -27.00
N TRP A 411 33.38 18.07 -26.93
CA TRP A 411 34.24 16.96 -27.33
C TRP A 411 33.98 15.69 -26.51
N PHE A 412 33.87 15.82 -25.19
CA PHE A 412 33.61 14.68 -24.31
C PHE A 412 32.19 14.14 -24.48
N VAL A 413 31.17 15.00 -24.63
CA VAL A 413 29.80 14.61 -24.96
C VAL A 413 29.78 13.77 -26.25
N ASN A 414 30.48 14.21 -27.29
CA ASN A 414 30.55 13.47 -28.56
C ASN A 414 31.19 12.09 -28.39
N LEU A 415 32.28 11.99 -27.63
CA LEU A 415 32.96 10.72 -27.39
C LEU A 415 32.10 9.77 -26.55
N VAL A 416 31.56 10.25 -25.43
CA VAL A 416 30.74 9.47 -24.50
C VAL A 416 29.47 8.97 -25.19
N SER A 417 28.79 9.81 -25.98
CA SER A 417 27.64 9.39 -26.77
C SER A 417 27.99 8.30 -27.78
N ALA A 418 29.18 8.33 -28.39
CA ALA A 418 29.59 7.31 -29.36
C ALA A 418 29.86 5.95 -28.69
N PHE A 419 30.68 5.92 -27.63
CA PHE A 419 30.92 4.70 -26.85
C PHE A 419 29.62 4.18 -26.20
N GLY A 420 28.77 5.08 -25.74
CA GLY A 420 27.45 4.76 -25.19
C GLY A 420 26.50 4.14 -26.20
N ALA A 421 26.38 4.71 -27.40
CA ALA A 421 25.54 4.15 -28.45
C ALA A 421 26.03 2.77 -28.92
N LEU A 422 27.34 2.57 -29.03
CA LEU A 422 27.93 1.26 -29.31
C LEU A 422 27.57 0.23 -28.23
N THR A 423 27.58 0.64 -26.97
CA THR A 423 27.13 -0.21 -25.85
C THR A 423 25.66 -0.62 -26.04
N TRP A 424 24.77 0.33 -26.34
CA TRP A 424 23.36 0.03 -26.57
C TRP A 424 23.13 -0.85 -27.80
N LEU A 425 23.86 -0.63 -28.90
CA LEU A 425 23.81 -1.49 -30.09
C LEU A 425 24.19 -2.94 -29.76
N THR A 426 25.24 -3.14 -28.98
CA THR A 426 25.65 -4.49 -28.57
C THR A 426 24.68 -5.15 -27.58
N ILE A 427 24.06 -4.39 -26.69
CA ILE A 427 23.01 -4.90 -25.78
C ILE A 427 21.80 -5.38 -26.61
N LEU A 428 21.32 -4.54 -27.52
CA LEU A 428 20.20 -4.87 -28.41
C LEU A 428 20.54 -6.06 -29.32
N TYR A 429 21.76 -6.12 -29.84
CA TYR A 429 22.21 -7.27 -30.64
C TYR A 429 22.24 -8.57 -29.83
N SER A 430 22.73 -8.51 -28.59
CA SER A 430 22.71 -9.65 -27.67
C SER A 430 21.29 -10.12 -27.37
N HIS A 431 20.34 -9.18 -27.21
CA HIS A 431 18.93 -9.51 -27.03
C HIS A 431 18.30 -10.16 -28.28
N LEU A 432 18.60 -9.67 -29.48
CA LEU A 432 18.15 -10.33 -30.73
C LEU A 432 18.66 -11.78 -30.83
N ARG A 433 19.89 -12.03 -30.37
CA ARG A 433 20.49 -13.37 -30.35
C ARG A 433 19.87 -14.25 -29.27
N PHE A 434 19.63 -13.71 -28.09
CA PHE A 434 18.88 -14.37 -27.02
C PHE A 434 17.48 -14.80 -27.48
N MET A 435 16.74 -13.92 -28.17
CA MET A 435 15.41 -14.21 -28.72
C MET A 435 15.43 -15.31 -29.79
N LYS A 436 16.48 -15.36 -30.62
CA LYS A 436 16.69 -16.45 -31.59
C LYS A 436 17.04 -17.76 -30.90
N ALA A 437 17.84 -17.72 -29.84
CA ALA A 437 18.19 -18.90 -29.04
C ALA A 437 16.96 -19.50 -28.35
N LEU A 438 16.11 -18.67 -27.70
CA LEU A 438 14.85 -19.14 -27.10
C LEU A 438 13.98 -19.91 -28.10
N LYS A 439 13.84 -19.37 -29.31
CA LYS A 439 13.09 -20.03 -30.39
C LYS A 439 13.75 -21.34 -30.85
N ALA A 440 15.08 -21.39 -30.93
CA ALA A 440 15.82 -22.59 -31.32
C ALA A 440 15.73 -23.71 -30.27
N HIS A 441 15.69 -23.35 -28.99
CA HIS A 441 15.53 -24.29 -27.86
C HIS A 441 14.07 -24.60 -27.50
N GLY A 442 13.09 -24.08 -28.25
CA GLY A 442 11.67 -24.35 -28.03
C GLY A 442 11.08 -23.72 -26.75
N MET A 443 11.75 -22.74 -26.13
CA MET A 443 11.29 -22.08 -24.92
C MET A 443 10.33 -20.93 -25.25
N SER A 444 9.18 -20.86 -24.54
CA SER A 444 8.27 -19.73 -24.69
C SER A 444 8.81 -18.50 -23.97
N ARG A 445 8.47 -17.31 -24.47
CA ARG A 445 8.73 -16.06 -23.77
C ARG A 445 7.80 -15.83 -22.58
N ASP A 446 6.70 -16.57 -22.52
CA ASP A 446 5.78 -16.53 -21.39
C ASP A 446 6.35 -17.24 -20.15
N ASP A 447 7.35 -18.11 -20.34
CA ASP A 447 8.04 -18.80 -19.25
C ASP A 447 9.18 -17.95 -18.65
N LEU A 448 9.43 -16.75 -19.18
CA LEU A 448 10.48 -15.86 -18.67
C LEU A 448 10.00 -15.13 -17.41
N PRO A 449 10.86 -14.98 -16.38
CA PRO A 449 10.54 -14.21 -15.17
C PRO A 449 10.11 -12.76 -15.44
N PHE A 450 10.56 -12.19 -16.56
CA PHE A 450 10.15 -10.87 -17.02
C PHE A 450 10.03 -10.83 -18.54
N LYS A 451 8.80 -10.67 -19.02
CA LYS A 451 8.49 -10.51 -20.44
C LYS A 451 8.53 -9.03 -20.83
N ALA A 452 9.48 -8.65 -21.67
CA ALA A 452 9.60 -7.26 -22.11
C ALA A 452 8.51 -6.86 -23.12
N PRO A 453 7.89 -5.68 -22.96
CA PRO A 453 6.84 -5.19 -23.85
C PRO A 453 7.41 -4.85 -25.24
N PHE A 454 6.55 -4.94 -26.26
CA PHE A 454 6.86 -4.62 -27.68
C PHE A 454 7.93 -5.47 -28.36
N GLN A 455 8.47 -6.51 -27.71
CA GLN A 455 9.49 -7.37 -28.30
C GLN A 455 8.90 -8.44 -29.23
N PRO A 456 9.59 -8.81 -30.33
CA PRO A 456 10.95 -8.39 -30.73
C PRO A 456 11.02 -7.08 -31.52
N TYR A 457 9.87 -6.53 -31.96
CA TYR A 457 9.84 -5.34 -32.83
C TYR A 457 10.48 -4.10 -32.18
N GLY A 458 10.33 -3.95 -30.86
CA GLY A 458 10.96 -2.91 -30.06
C GLY A 458 12.49 -2.95 -30.15
N THR A 459 13.10 -4.14 -30.04
CA THR A 459 14.56 -4.28 -30.20
C THR A 459 15.03 -3.94 -31.60
N TYR A 460 14.32 -4.37 -32.65
CA TYR A 460 14.67 -3.98 -34.02
C TYR A 460 14.59 -2.46 -34.23
N PHE A 461 13.51 -1.83 -33.77
CA PHE A 461 13.33 -0.39 -33.86
C PHE A 461 14.43 0.38 -33.12
N ALA A 462 14.74 -0.02 -31.88
CA ALA A 462 15.78 0.60 -31.08
C ALA A 462 17.16 0.41 -31.73
N PHE A 463 17.46 -0.77 -32.26
CA PHE A 463 18.74 -1.08 -32.90
C PHE A 463 18.97 -0.22 -34.14
N ILE A 464 17.97 -0.15 -35.02
CA ILE A 464 18.03 0.67 -36.23
C ILE A 464 18.13 2.15 -35.86
N SER A 465 17.32 2.63 -34.91
CA SER A 465 17.32 4.03 -34.49
C SER A 465 18.67 4.44 -33.89
N THR A 466 19.23 3.64 -32.97
CA THR A 466 20.55 3.90 -32.39
C THR A 466 21.66 3.83 -33.44
N ALA A 467 21.59 2.92 -34.41
CA ALA A 467 22.57 2.81 -35.48
C ALA A 467 22.58 4.07 -36.37
N ILE A 468 21.40 4.54 -36.78
CA ILE A 468 21.27 5.76 -37.59
C ILE A 468 21.76 6.97 -36.80
N ILE A 469 21.36 7.13 -35.53
CA ILE A 469 21.86 8.22 -34.67
C ILE A 469 23.39 8.18 -34.59
N THR A 470 23.99 6.99 -34.42
CA THR A 470 25.45 6.84 -34.30
C THR A 470 26.18 7.25 -35.57
N ILE A 471 25.67 6.86 -36.74
CA ILE A 471 26.28 7.17 -38.05
C ILE A 471 26.18 8.67 -38.37
N PHE A 472 25.03 9.29 -38.11
CA PHE A 472 24.79 10.69 -38.50
C PHE A 472 25.00 11.69 -37.37
N LYS A 473 25.43 11.27 -36.18
CA LYS A 473 25.63 12.14 -35.01
C LYS A 473 26.62 13.28 -35.26
N GLY A 474 27.66 13.04 -36.07
CA GLY A 474 28.71 14.01 -36.37
C GLY A 474 28.50 14.79 -37.66
N PHE A 475 27.26 14.91 -38.16
CA PHE A 475 26.95 15.58 -39.43
C PHE A 475 27.46 17.03 -39.49
N ASP A 476 27.44 17.74 -38.36
CA ASP A 476 27.86 19.15 -38.24
C ASP A 476 29.38 19.32 -38.34
N SER A 477 30.15 18.22 -38.26
CA SER A 477 31.60 18.21 -38.47
C SER A 477 31.98 18.30 -39.95
N PHE A 478 31.01 18.11 -40.86
CA PHE A 478 31.21 18.25 -42.30
C PHE A 478 30.77 19.62 -42.84
N LEU A 479 30.15 20.47 -42.00
CA LEU A 479 29.48 21.72 -42.42
C LEU A 479 29.88 22.94 -41.57
N PRO A 480 31.04 23.60 -41.80
CA PRO A 480 32.19 23.19 -42.63
C PRO A 480 33.07 22.15 -41.93
N TRP A 481 34.05 21.57 -42.66
CA TRP A 481 34.94 20.55 -42.13
C TRP A 481 35.67 20.98 -40.84
N LYS A 482 35.48 20.21 -39.77
CA LYS A 482 36.12 20.39 -38.46
C LYS A 482 36.79 19.09 -38.03
N ALA A 483 38.13 19.06 -38.10
CA ALA A 483 38.92 17.87 -37.78
C ALA A 483 38.73 17.40 -36.32
N ASP A 484 38.62 18.33 -35.37
CA ASP A 484 38.39 18.03 -33.96
C ASP A 484 36.98 17.44 -33.72
N GLY A 485 35.96 18.00 -34.37
CA GLY A 485 34.59 17.47 -34.36
C GLY A 485 34.51 16.08 -34.98
N PHE A 486 35.11 15.88 -36.16
CA PHE A 486 35.11 14.60 -36.85
C PHE A 486 35.77 13.50 -36.00
N PHE A 487 36.96 13.77 -35.46
CA PHE A 487 37.68 12.81 -34.63
C PHE A 487 36.87 12.43 -33.37
N THR A 488 36.40 13.43 -32.62
CA THR A 488 35.61 13.17 -31.38
C THR A 488 34.27 12.51 -31.66
N ASN A 489 33.72 12.67 -32.87
CA ASN A 489 32.47 12.04 -33.24
C ASN A 489 32.59 10.58 -33.64
N TYR A 490 33.68 10.21 -34.32
CA TYR A 490 33.78 8.92 -34.99
C TYR A 490 34.87 7.99 -34.45
N VAL A 491 35.86 8.46 -33.65
CA VAL A 491 36.98 7.61 -33.19
C VAL A 491 36.55 6.37 -32.40
N ALA A 492 35.39 6.40 -31.74
CA ALA A 492 34.87 5.24 -31.02
C ALA A 492 34.55 4.05 -31.95
N LEU A 493 34.07 4.30 -33.18
CA LEU A 493 33.73 3.25 -34.15
C LEU A 493 34.94 2.40 -34.55
N PRO A 494 36.02 2.95 -35.15
CA PRO A 494 37.19 2.16 -35.50
C PRO A 494 37.87 1.56 -34.28
N THR A 495 37.84 2.22 -33.11
CA THR A 495 38.38 1.66 -31.88
C THR A 495 37.62 0.39 -31.46
N PHE A 496 36.29 0.42 -31.50
CA PHE A 496 35.45 -0.74 -31.20
C PHE A 496 35.67 -1.88 -32.18
N PHE A 497 35.66 -1.60 -33.49
CA PHE A 497 35.92 -2.61 -34.52
C PHE A 497 37.34 -3.17 -34.44
N PHE A 498 38.34 -2.35 -34.10
CA PHE A 498 39.72 -2.80 -33.89
C PHE A 498 39.82 -3.77 -32.70
N LEU A 499 39.18 -3.45 -31.57
CA LEU A 499 39.15 -4.34 -30.40
C LEU A 499 38.39 -5.64 -30.70
N TRP A 500 37.26 -5.54 -31.40
CA TRP A 500 36.44 -6.69 -31.76
C TRP A 500 37.13 -7.62 -32.77
N LEU A 501 37.57 -7.08 -33.91
CA LEU A 501 38.24 -7.84 -34.97
C LEU A 501 39.63 -8.30 -34.52
N GLY A 502 40.36 -7.49 -33.75
CA GLY A 502 41.68 -7.84 -33.22
C GLY A 502 41.61 -9.07 -32.31
N TYR A 503 40.68 -9.07 -31.34
CA TYR A 503 40.46 -10.23 -30.48
C TYR A 503 40.01 -11.45 -31.28
N LYS A 504 39.09 -11.24 -32.22
CA LYS A 504 38.54 -12.30 -33.09
C LYS A 504 39.61 -12.94 -33.96
N LEU A 505 40.54 -12.18 -34.52
CA LEU A 505 41.63 -12.69 -35.35
C LEU A 505 42.71 -13.40 -34.52
N TYR A 506 43.03 -12.87 -33.34
CA TYR A 506 44.06 -13.43 -32.46
C TYR A 506 43.60 -14.76 -31.82
N TYR A 507 42.41 -14.78 -31.21
CA TYR A 507 41.86 -15.98 -30.56
C TYR A 507 41.00 -16.84 -31.48
N ARG A 508 40.81 -16.45 -32.75
CA ARG A 508 40.02 -17.15 -33.77
C ARG A 508 38.62 -17.54 -33.30
N THR A 509 37.96 -16.65 -32.56
CA THR A 509 36.63 -16.90 -32.01
C THR A 509 35.58 -16.97 -33.13
N LYS A 510 34.58 -17.84 -32.93
CA LYS A 510 33.43 -17.97 -33.84
C LYS A 510 32.20 -17.40 -33.18
N MET A 511 31.31 -16.83 -34.00
CA MET A 511 29.99 -16.44 -33.54
C MET A 511 29.15 -17.69 -33.28
N LEU A 512 28.51 -17.76 -32.12
CA LEU A 512 27.70 -18.92 -31.71
C LEU A 512 26.49 -19.07 -32.63
N ARG A 513 26.12 -20.30 -32.99
CA ARG A 513 24.84 -20.57 -33.67
C ARG A 513 23.69 -20.50 -32.65
N PRO A 514 22.46 -20.12 -33.03
CA PRO A 514 21.36 -20.00 -32.07
C PRO A 514 21.11 -21.26 -31.24
N GLU A 515 21.38 -22.44 -31.80
CA GLU A 515 21.23 -23.76 -31.14
C GLU A 515 22.38 -24.09 -30.16
N GLU A 516 23.50 -23.37 -30.26
CA GLU A 516 24.69 -23.54 -29.40
C GLU A 516 24.71 -22.51 -28.27
N VAL A 517 23.77 -21.55 -28.26
CA VAL A 517 23.71 -20.52 -27.23
C VAL A 517 23.26 -21.16 -25.92
N ASP A 518 24.14 -21.11 -24.92
CA ASP A 518 23.85 -21.70 -23.63
C ASP A 518 22.88 -20.86 -22.80
N LEU A 519 21.64 -21.34 -22.70
CA LEU A 519 20.56 -20.81 -21.86
C LEU A 519 20.39 -21.54 -20.52
N THR A 520 21.20 -22.56 -20.24
CA THR A 520 20.97 -23.52 -19.14
C THR A 520 22.01 -23.44 -18.02
N THR A 521 23.29 -23.18 -18.32
CA THR A 521 24.34 -23.17 -17.30
C THR A 521 24.10 -22.09 -16.26
N GLY A 522 24.12 -22.48 -14.98
CA GLY A 522 23.85 -21.57 -13.86
C GLY A 522 22.36 -21.32 -13.57
N LEU A 523 21.43 -21.72 -14.47
CA LEU A 523 20.00 -21.51 -14.27
C LEU A 523 19.50 -22.18 -12.98
N ARG A 524 19.88 -23.45 -12.76
CA ARG A 524 19.55 -24.20 -11.54
C ARG A 524 20.06 -23.52 -10.27
N ALA A 525 21.28 -22.99 -10.28
CA ALA A 525 21.84 -22.30 -9.12
C ALA A 525 21.09 -20.99 -8.82
N ILE A 526 20.62 -20.30 -9.86
CA ILE A 526 19.78 -19.11 -9.77
C ILE A 526 18.39 -19.49 -9.24
N ASP A 527 17.78 -20.57 -9.74
CA ASP A 527 16.48 -21.07 -9.26
C ASP A 527 16.55 -21.45 -7.77
N GLU A 528 17.61 -22.16 -7.37
CA GLU A 528 17.86 -22.54 -5.96
C GLU A 528 18.19 -21.32 -5.06
N GLU A 529 18.82 -20.27 -5.59
CA GLU A 529 19.06 -19.02 -4.86
C GLU A 529 17.76 -18.20 -4.69
N GLU A 530 16.93 -18.12 -5.74
CA GLU A 530 15.61 -17.50 -5.68
C GLU A 530 14.71 -18.23 -4.71
N GLN A 531 14.64 -19.57 -4.77
CA GLN A 531 13.83 -20.37 -3.87
C GLN A 531 14.29 -20.21 -2.41
N ARG A 532 15.60 -20.22 -2.13
CA ARG A 532 16.13 -19.93 -0.78
C ARG A 532 15.79 -18.52 -0.31
N TYR A 533 15.81 -17.54 -1.20
CA TYR A 533 15.41 -16.17 -0.86
C TYR A 533 13.91 -16.09 -0.54
N LEU A 534 13.07 -16.76 -1.34
CA LEU A 534 11.62 -16.83 -1.10
C LEU A 534 11.30 -17.58 0.19
N GLU A 535 11.98 -18.70 0.48
CA GLU A 535 11.87 -19.43 1.74
C GLU A 535 12.33 -18.58 2.93
N GLN A 536 13.39 -17.79 2.78
CA GLN A 536 13.84 -16.84 3.81
C GLN A 536 12.86 -15.68 4.00
N GLU A 537 12.23 -15.16 2.94
CA GLU A 537 11.17 -14.15 3.06
C GLU A 537 9.92 -14.73 3.72
N ALA A 538 9.51 -15.93 3.34
CA ALA A 538 8.41 -16.64 3.99
C ALA A 538 8.71 -16.94 5.47
N ALA A 539 9.96 -17.29 5.79
CA ALA A 539 10.42 -17.54 7.15
C ALA A 539 10.57 -16.27 8.01
N LYS A 540 10.66 -15.08 7.41
CA LYS A 540 10.64 -13.81 8.16
C LYS A 540 9.28 -13.52 8.81
N GLY A 541 8.26 -14.33 8.52
CA GLY A 541 6.94 -14.19 9.12
C GLY A 541 6.23 -12.91 8.66
N PRO A 542 5.12 -12.52 9.32
CA PRO A 542 4.40 -11.30 8.98
C PRO A 542 5.33 -10.10 9.14
N GLN A 543 5.62 -9.41 8.04
CA GLN A 543 6.43 -8.21 8.10
C GLN A 543 5.64 -7.07 8.72
N THR A 544 6.34 -6.21 9.48
CA THR A 544 5.76 -4.96 9.95
C THR A 544 5.35 -4.14 8.75
N SER A 545 4.09 -3.75 8.71
CA SER A 545 3.55 -2.97 7.60
C SER A 545 4.32 -1.65 7.44
N PRO A 546 4.69 -1.25 6.21
CA PRO A 546 5.28 0.06 5.94
C PRO A 546 4.27 1.20 6.13
N GLY A 547 2.96 0.90 6.14
CA GLY A 547 1.90 1.86 6.44
C GLY A 547 1.72 2.02 7.95
N SER A 548 1.60 3.26 8.42
CA SER A 548 1.40 3.58 9.85
C SER A 548 0.02 3.19 10.40
N GLY A 549 -0.91 2.72 9.55
CA GLY A 549 -2.28 2.38 9.94
C GLY A 549 -2.48 0.96 10.47
N GLN A 550 -1.45 0.11 10.35
CA GLN A 550 -1.51 -1.29 10.79
C GLN A 550 -0.12 -1.78 11.18
N SER A 551 -0.05 -2.72 12.13
CA SER A 551 1.22 -3.28 12.60
C SER A 551 1.80 -4.32 11.64
N HIS A 552 0.95 -5.03 10.89
CA HIS A 552 1.36 -6.11 9.99
C HIS A 552 0.55 -6.05 8.68
N GLU A 553 1.11 -6.59 7.59
CA GLU A 553 0.38 -6.84 6.34
C GLU A 553 0.78 -8.19 5.74
N LEU A 554 -0.14 -8.81 4.99
CA LEU A 554 0.15 -9.99 4.20
C LEU A 554 0.70 -9.52 2.84
N VAL A 555 1.96 -9.84 2.57
CA VAL A 555 2.59 -9.53 1.29
C VAL A 555 2.27 -10.65 0.30
N VAL A 556 1.58 -10.31 -0.78
CA VAL A 556 1.28 -11.25 -1.87
C VAL A 556 1.99 -10.75 -3.13
N ASP A 557 3.10 -11.39 -3.46
CA ASP A 557 4.07 -10.86 -4.43
C ASP A 557 4.08 -11.62 -5.77
N GLN A 558 3.42 -12.78 -5.85
CA GLN A 558 3.39 -13.59 -7.07
C GLN A 558 1.98 -13.75 -7.65
N ALA A 559 1.91 -13.74 -8.97
CA ALA A 559 0.70 -14.14 -9.68
C ALA A 559 0.45 -15.64 -9.45
N GLY A 560 -0.72 -16.01 -8.92
CA GLY A 560 -1.08 -17.39 -8.60
C GLY A 560 -1.16 -17.71 -7.09
N GLU A 561 -0.70 -16.81 -6.22
CA GLU A 561 -0.85 -16.95 -4.76
C GLU A 561 -2.23 -16.53 -4.23
N ILE A 562 -3.06 -15.92 -5.09
CA ILE A 562 -4.43 -15.53 -4.77
C ILE A 562 -5.38 -16.48 -5.50
N GLU A 563 -6.09 -17.29 -4.74
CA GLU A 563 -7.19 -18.10 -5.24
C GLU A 563 -8.52 -17.39 -4.96
N VAL A 564 -9.28 -17.07 -6.01
CA VAL A 564 -10.64 -16.54 -5.87
C VAL A 564 -11.58 -17.71 -5.64
N LEU A 565 -12.03 -17.89 -4.40
CA LEU A 565 -12.93 -19.00 -4.02
C LEU A 565 -14.35 -18.88 -4.63
N GLY A 566 -14.76 -17.67 -5.02
CA GLY A 566 -16.04 -17.42 -5.66
C GLY A 566 -16.10 -16.01 -6.22
N GLU A 567 -16.53 -15.90 -7.48
CA GLU A 567 -16.70 -14.60 -8.13
C GLU A 567 -17.90 -13.85 -7.55
N CYS A 568 -17.79 -12.53 -7.46
CA CYS A 568 -18.84 -11.64 -7.01
C CYS A 568 -18.75 -10.35 -7.83
N ASP A 569 -19.73 -10.13 -8.70
CA ASP A 569 -19.78 -8.94 -9.54
C ASP A 569 -19.97 -7.68 -8.67
N PRO A 570 -18.99 -6.76 -8.66
CA PRO A 570 -19.07 -5.54 -7.87
C PRO A 570 -20.17 -4.59 -8.31
N GLU A 571 -20.73 -4.69 -9.53
CA GLU A 571 -21.79 -3.79 -9.98
C GLU A 571 -23.17 -4.21 -9.43
N THR A 572 -23.39 -5.51 -9.24
CA THR A 572 -24.68 -6.06 -8.79
C THR A 572 -24.71 -6.38 -7.29
N TYR A 573 -23.58 -6.43 -6.61
CA TYR A 573 -23.51 -6.72 -5.18
C TYR A 573 -24.20 -5.61 -4.33
N PRO A 574 -25.18 -5.92 -3.46
CA PRO A 574 -25.95 -4.88 -2.78
C PRO A 574 -25.20 -4.16 -1.65
N ILE A 575 -24.22 -4.81 -0.99
CA ILE A 575 -23.46 -4.21 0.12
C ILE A 575 -22.22 -3.49 -0.41
N GLN A 576 -22.46 -2.42 -1.16
CA GLN A 576 -21.42 -1.57 -1.74
C GLN A 576 -20.56 -0.87 -0.69
N LYS A 577 -19.31 -0.51 -1.03
CA LYS A 577 -18.38 0.23 -0.15
C LYS A 577 -18.73 1.72 -0.09
N LYS A 578 -19.92 2.03 0.43
CA LYS A 578 -20.48 3.37 0.68
C LYS A 578 -21.32 3.33 1.94
N ASP A 579 -21.72 4.49 2.45
CA ASP A 579 -22.67 4.54 3.56
C ASP A 579 -24.04 4.01 3.09
N LEU A 580 -24.54 3.02 3.82
CA LEU A 580 -25.83 2.38 3.58
C LEU A 580 -26.74 2.66 4.78
N THR A 581 -28.00 3.01 4.51
CA THR A 581 -28.95 3.29 5.58
C THR A 581 -29.34 2.01 6.33
N PRO A 582 -29.71 2.10 7.62
CA PRO A 582 -30.24 0.96 8.37
C PRO A 582 -31.43 0.30 7.66
N GLU A 583 -32.31 1.09 7.05
CA GLU A 583 -33.47 0.60 6.29
C GLU A 583 -33.05 -0.28 5.10
N TYR A 584 -32.07 0.17 4.31
CA TYR A 584 -31.55 -0.61 3.19
C TYR A 584 -30.88 -1.91 3.65
N LEU A 585 -30.15 -1.85 4.76
CA LEU A 585 -29.54 -3.03 5.38
C LEU A 585 -30.57 -4.01 5.92
N ARG A 586 -31.73 -3.54 6.42
CA ARG A 586 -32.86 -4.41 6.78
C ARG A 586 -33.42 -5.10 5.54
N ASP A 587 -33.65 -4.40 4.43
CA ASP A 587 -34.12 -5.05 3.20
C ASP A 587 -33.12 -6.09 2.65
N HIS A 588 -31.83 -5.99 3.01
CA HIS A 588 -30.76 -6.95 2.68
C HIS A 588 -30.23 -7.70 3.91
N VAL A 589 -31.13 -8.14 4.79
CA VAL A 589 -30.78 -8.72 6.11
C VAL A 589 -29.82 -9.92 6.03
N HIS A 590 -29.87 -10.71 4.95
CA HIS A 590 -28.98 -11.86 4.73
C HIS A 590 -27.52 -11.48 4.42
N LEU A 591 -27.26 -10.22 4.05
CA LEU A 591 -25.91 -9.73 3.70
C LEU A 591 -25.40 -8.64 4.65
N ARG A 592 -26.26 -7.98 5.43
CA ARG A 592 -25.87 -6.83 6.26
C ARG A 592 -24.77 -7.14 7.28
N ALA A 593 -24.63 -8.39 7.73
CA ALA A 593 -23.55 -8.83 8.62
C ALA A 593 -22.15 -8.76 7.98
N ARG A 594 -22.04 -8.49 6.68
CA ARG A 594 -20.77 -8.19 6.01
C ARG A 594 -20.32 -6.74 6.20
N THR A 595 -21.13 -5.90 6.84
CA THR A 595 -20.74 -4.56 7.29
C THR A 595 -20.10 -4.64 8.67
N THR A 596 -19.09 -3.79 8.94
CA THR A 596 -18.40 -3.77 10.25
C THR A 596 -19.39 -3.56 11.40
N HIS A 597 -20.31 -2.61 11.28
CA HIS A 597 -21.24 -2.24 12.34
C HIS A 597 -22.13 -3.42 12.78
N ILE A 598 -22.79 -4.11 11.86
CA ILE A 598 -23.63 -5.27 12.22
C ILE A 598 -22.79 -6.48 12.66
N ALA A 599 -21.63 -6.70 12.02
CA ALA A 599 -20.74 -7.80 12.41
C ALA A 599 -20.24 -7.65 13.86
N SER A 600 -19.83 -6.43 14.24
CA SER A 600 -19.41 -6.11 15.59
C SER A 600 -20.54 -6.24 16.59
N MET A 601 -21.76 -5.78 16.25
CA MET A 601 -22.94 -5.97 17.10
C MET A 601 -23.22 -7.46 17.35
N LEU A 602 -23.16 -8.31 16.32
CA LEU A 602 -23.38 -9.76 16.47
C LEU A 602 -22.32 -10.44 17.33
N ARG A 603 -21.04 -10.04 17.20
CA ARG A 603 -19.95 -10.56 18.04
C ARG A 603 -20.07 -10.11 19.49
N ILE A 604 -20.44 -8.85 19.72
CA ILE A 604 -20.73 -8.33 21.07
C ILE A 604 -21.92 -9.04 21.68
N ARG A 605 -22.96 -9.33 20.90
CA ARG A 605 -24.11 -10.14 21.33
C ARG A 605 -23.69 -11.53 21.80
N ASP A 606 -22.85 -12.22 21.04
CA ASP A 606 -22.32 -13.53 21.42
C ASP A 606 -21.44 -13.47 22.67
N GLU A 607 -20.51 -12.50 22.70
CA GLU A 607 -19.60 -12.31 23.84
C GLU A 607 -20.40 -12.05 25.11
N LEU A 608 -21.34 -11.10 25.07
CA LEU A 608 -22.20 -10.77 26.20
C LEU A 608 -23.01 -11.99 26.67
N ARG A 609 -23.57 -12.77 25.74
CA ARG A 609 -24.27 -14.02 26.07
C ARG A 609 -23.36 -15.00 26.81
N ARG A 610 -22.11 -15.20 26.36
CA ARG A 610 -21.14 -16.05 27.08
C ARG A 610 -20.76 -15.50 28.45
N LYS A 611 -20.64 -14.18 28.60
CA LYS A 611 -20.34 -13.53 29.89
C LYS A 611 -21.51 -13.66 30.87
N VAL A 612 -22.74 -13.47 30.40
CA VAL A 612 -23.96 -13.68 31.20
C VAL A 612 -24.02 -15.10 31.73
N ASP A 613 -23.82 -16.10 30.87
CA ASP A 613 -23.82 -17.50 31.30
C ASP A 613 -22.75 -17.78 32.37
N SER A 614 -21.53 -17.28 32.14
CA SER A 614 -20.41 -17.45 33.09
C SER A 614 -20.68 -16.74 34.42
N TRP A 615 -21.32 -15.57 34.38
CA TRP A 615 -21.67 -14.81 35.58
C TRP A 615 -22.74 -15.56 36.39
N PHE A 616 -23.80 -16.05 35.76
CA PHE A 616 -24.82 -16.83 36.44
C PHE A 616 -24.27 -18.12 37.04
N GLU A 617 -23.38 -18.82 36.33
CA GLU A 617 -22.65 -19.97 36.86
C GLU A 617 -21.86 -19.59 38.12
N SER A 618 -21.13 -18.47 38.10
CA SER A 618 -20.40 -17.96 39.29
C SER A 618 -21.30 -17.63 40.47
N GLN A 619 -22.57 -17.29 40.21
CA GLN A 619 -23.60 -17.03 41.21
C GLN A 619 -24.42 -18.28 41.57
N ALA A 620 -24.00 -19.46 41.12
CA ALA A 620 -24.66 -20.76 41.35
C ALA A 620 -26.10 -20.85 40.80
N PHE A 621 -26.39 -20.14 39.71
CA PHE A 621 -27.65 -20.30 38.97
C PHE A 621 -27.56 -21.47 37.98
N CYS A 622 -28.64 -22.23 37.87
CA CYS A 622 -28.79 -23.28 36.87
C CYS A 622 -29.46 -22.71 35.60
N HIS A 623 -28.86 -22.94 34.44
CA HIS A 623 -29.50 -22.61 33.16
C HIS A 623 -30.64 -23.59 32.86
N ILE A 624 -31.82 -23.07 32.55
CA ILE A 624 -33.03 -23.85 32.30
C ILE A 624 -33.61 -23.51 30.93
N ASN A 625 -33.97 -24.55 30.16
CA ASN A 625 -34.78 -24.41 28.96
C ASN A 625 -36.25 -24.69 29.31
N THR A 626 -37.06 -23.64 29.27
CA THR A 626 -38.50 -23.64 29.52
C THR A 626 -39.29 -23.79 28.21
N PRO A 627 -40.58 -24.17 28.26
CA PRO A 627 -41.39 -24.34 27.06
C PRO A 627 -41.60 -23.03 26.27
N ILE A 628 -41.36 -23.08 24.97
CA ILE A 628 -41.72 -21.99 24.03
C ILE A 628 -43.21 -22.03 23.69
N ILE A 629 -43.78 -23.23 23.59
CA ILE A 629 -45.20 -23.45 23.36
C ILE A 629 -45.89 -23.56 24.72
N THR A 630 -46.89 -22.72 24.96
CA THR A 630 -47.60 -22.62 26.24
C THR A 630 -49.11 -22.61 26.04
N GLY A 631 -49.86 -23.07 27.04
CA GLY A 631 -51.32 -22.96 27.08
C GLY A 631 -51.81 -21.70 27.81
N ASN A 632 -50.89 -20.88 28.33
CA ASN A 632 -51.17 -19.70 29.15
C ASN A 632 -50.26 -18.54 28.68
N ASP A 633 -50.78 -17.32 28.67
CA ASP A 633 -50.09 -16.09 28.26
C ASP A 633 -49.27 -15.43 29.39
N ALA A 634 -49.10 -16.11 30.53
CA ALA A 634 -48.31 -15.72 31.71
C ALA A 634 -48.77 -14.45 32.47
N GLU A 635 -49.14 -13.39 31.75
CA GLU A 635 -49.52 -12.09 32.28
C GLU A 635 -51.04 -11.80 32.17
N GLY A 636 -51.82 -12.62 31.45
CA GLY A 636 -53.27 -12.49 31.31
C GLY A 636 -53.77 -11.34 30.43
N ALA A 637 -52.86 -10.57 29.80
CA ALA A 637 -53.19 -9.33 29.10
C ALA A 637 -52.44 -9.10 27.77
N GLY A 638 -51.56 -10.02 27.35
CA GLY A 638 -50.72 -9.85 26.17
C GLY A 638 -51.36 -10.39 24.89
N GLU A 639 -51.20 -9.67 23.76
CA GLU A 639 -51.51 -10.26 22.44
C GLU A 639 -50.49 -11.39 22.15
N THR A 640 -50.96 -12.65 22.11
CA THR A 640 -50.12 -13.84 21.88
C THR A 640 -50.30 -14.41 20.47
N PHE A 641 -49.25 -15.05 19.94
CA PHE A 641 -49.37 -15.82 18.71
C PHE A 641 -50.00 -17.19 19.00
N ARG A 642 -51.20 -17.46 18.49
CA ARG A 642 -51.85 -18.77 18.58
C ARG A 642 -51.31 -19.74 17.54
N LEU A 643 -51.09 -20.98 17.95
CA LEU A 643 -50.74 -22.09 17.08
C LEU A 643 -52.03 -22.85 16.70
N GLU A 644 -52.34 -22.91 15.42
CA GLU A 644 -53.56 -23.58 14.93
C GLU A 644 -53.22 -24.54 13.79
N LYS A 645 -53.80 -25.75 13.83
CA LYS A 645 -53.68 -26.73 12.76
C LYS A 645 -54.72 -26.43 11.68
N ILE A 646 -54.27 -26.07 10.48
CA ILE A 646 -55.17 -25.86 9.33
C ILE A 646 -55.45 -27.22 8.68
N GLU A 647 -56.66 -27.75 8.84
CA GLU A 647 -57.09 -28.97 8.13
C GLU A 647 -57.62 -28.62 6.72
N GLY A 648 -57.04 -29.26 5.69
CA GLY A 648 -57.66 -29.35 4.36
C GLY A 648 -57.37 -28.24 3.33
N HIS A 649 -56.58 -27.21 3.63
CA HIS A 649 -56.24 -26.17 2.63
C HIS A 649 -54.75 -25.81 2.68
N HIS A 650 -54.04 -26.03 1.57
CA HIS A 650 -52.81 -25.30 1.32
C HIS A 650 -53.17 -23.80 1.32
N PRO A 651 -52.39 -22.92 1.98
CA PRO A 651 -52.75 -21.49 2.13
C PRO A 651 -52.84 -20.69 0.82
N ALA A 652 -52.67 -21.34 -0.34
CA ALA A 652 -52.83 -20.75 -1.67
C ALA A 652 -54.28 -20.81 -2.21
N ASP A 653 -55.18 -21.59 -1.62
CA ASP A 653 -56.50 -21.88 -2.21
C ASP A 653 -57.72 -21.28 -1.46
N ALA A 654 -57.53 -20.44 -0.45
CA ALA A 654 -58.66 -19.86 0.29
C ALA A 654 -59.15 -18.53 -0.31
N VAL A 655 -59.98 -18.61 -1.36
CA VAL A 655 -60.92 -17.54 -1.74
C VAL A 655 -62.28 -17.84 -1.12
N HIS A 656 -62.80 -16.87 -0.35
CA HIS A 656 -64.17 -16.68 0.10
C HIS A 656 -65.04 -17.93 0.41
N THR A 657 -65.30 -18.21 1.69
CA THR A 657 -66.63 -18.09 2.36
C THR A 657 -66.68 -18.87 3.68
N SER A 658 -67.46 -18.32 4.63
CA SER A 658 -68.06 -18.90 5.84
C SER A 658 -67.18 -19.70 6.81
N THR A 659 -67.20 -19.23 8.06
CA THR A 659 -66.71 -19.80 9.32
C THR A 659 -66.46 -21.32 9.30
N PRO A 660 -65.21 -21.78 9.42
CA PRO A 660 -64.93 -23.20 9.65
C PRO A 660 -65.30 -23.62 11.09
N PRO A 661 -65.68 -24.88 11.33
CA PRO A 661 -65.82 -25.41 12.68
C PRO A 661 -64.47 -25.40 13.41
N PRO A 662 -64.44 -25.27 14.75
CA PRO A 662 -63.19 -25.19 15.49
C PRO A 662 -62.36 -26.47 15.26
N PRO A 663 -61.08 -26.36 14.87
CA PRO A 663 -60.23 -27.53 14.72
C PRO A 663 -60.07 -28.24 16.07
N ALA A 664 -59.94 -29.57 16.04
CA ALA A 664 -59.50 -30.31 17.20
C ALA A 664 -58.06 -29.86 17.55
N GLU A 665 -57.93 -29.10 18.64
CA GLU A 665 -56.66 -28.58 19.13
C GLU A 665 -55.62 -29.72 19.27
N PHE A 666 -54.39 -29.52 18.77
CA PHE A 666 -53.34 -30.55 18.80
C PHE A 666 -53.01 -31.01 20.23
N PHE A 667 -53.00 -30.07 21.19
CA PHE A 667 -52.71 -30.34 22.60
C PHE A 667 -53.99 -30.51 23.45
N ALA A 668 -55.14 -30.77 22.82
CA ALA A 668 -56.47 -30.79 23.45
C ALA A 668 -56.86 -29.49 24.19
N ARG A 669 -56.08 -28.42 24.00
CA ARG A 669 -56.26 -27.06 24.51
C ARG A 669 -55.59 -26.07 23.56
N PRO A 670 -56.01 -24.79 23.53
CA PRO A 670 -55.32 -23.76 22.75
C PRO A 670 -53.83 -23.66 23.13
N ALA A 671 -52.97 -23.52 22.13
CA ALA A 671 -51.54 -23.36 22.31
C ALA A 671 -51.06 -22.04 21.71
N TYR A 672 -50.09 -21.41 22.37
CA TYR A 672 -49.55 -20.11 22.05
C TYR A 672 -48.03 -20.12 22.11
N LEU A 673 -47.39 -19.16 21.44
CA LEU A 673 -45.99 -18.85 21.70
C LEU A 673 -45.86 -18.02 22.98
N THR A 674 -44.87 -18.37 23.81
CA THR A 674 -44.70 -17.75 25.12
C THR A 674 -44.26 -16.29 25.04
N VAL A 675 -44.81 -15.46 25.94
CA VAL A 675 -44.40 -14.06 26.12
C VAL A 675 -43.31 -13.92 27.19
N SER A 676 -43.20 -14.91 28.08
CA SER A 676 -42.27 -14.95 29.22
C SER A 676 -42.11 -16.39 29.71
N HIS A 677 -40.93 -16.74 30.21
CA HIS A 677 -40.65 -18.03 30.82
C HIS A 677 -40.80 -18.03 32.34
N GLN A 678 -41.12 -16.88 32.94
CA GLN A 678 -41.11 -16.64 34.37
C GLN A 678 -41.85 -17.71 35.17
N LEU A 679 -43.13 -17.98 34.84
CA LEU A 679 -43.94 -18.93 35.64
C LEU A 679 -43.34 -20.34 35.69
N HIS A 680 -42.72 -20.79 34.60
CA HIS A 680 -42.03 -22.08 34.54
C HIS A 680 -40.70 -22.07 35.29
N LEU A 681 -39.98 -20.94 35.27
CA LEU A 681 -38.78 -20.76 36.08
C LEU A 681 -39.11 -20.77 37.57
N GLU A 682 -40.20 -20.13 37.99
CA GLU A 682 -40.65 -20.13 39.39
C GLU A 682 -40.85 -21.56 39.90
N ALA A 683 -41.50 -22.42 39.12
CA ALA A 683 -41.69 -23.82 39.47
C ALA A 683 -40.36 -24.53 39.76
N LEU A 684 -39.35 -24.32 38.92
CA LEU A 684 -38.05 -24.96 39.08
C LEU A 684 -37.20 -24.30 40.16
N ALA A 685 -37.34 -22.98 40.36
CA ALA A 685 -36.68 -22.23 41.44
C ALA A 685 -37.05 -22.77 42.82
N THR A 686 -38.28 -23.27 43.01
CA THR A 686 -38.67 -23.92 44.28
C THR A 686 -37.83 -25.16 44.63
N SER A 687 -37.18 -25.78 43.64
CA SER A 687 -36.35 -26.98 43.82
C SER A 687 -34.85 -26.71 43.66
N LEU A 688 -34.46 -25.85 42.73
CA LEU A 688 -33.06 -25.54 42.38
C LEU A 688 -32.54 -24.25 43.02
N SER A 689 -33.40 -23.49 43.71
CA SER A 689 -33.15 -22.20 44.38
C SER A 689 -32.73 -21.03 43.48
N ARG A 690 -31.98 -21.26 42.40
CA ARG A 690 -31.47 -20.22 41.50
C ARG A 690 -31.49 -20.75 40.07
N VAL A 691 -32.36 -20.19 39.23
CA VAL A 691 -32.50 -20.60 37.84
C VAL A 691 -32.54 -19.39 36.92
N TYR A 692 -32.04 -19.54 35.69
CA TYR A 692 -32.14 -18.50 34.68
C TYR A 692 -32.32 -19.11 33.29
N THR A 693 -32.81 -18.32 32.36
CA THR A 693 -32.88 -18.66 30.94
C THR A 693 -32.58 -17.42 30.10
N LEU A 694 -31.96 -17.63 28.95
CA LEU A 694 -31.93 -16.68 27.84
C LEU A 694 -32.61 -17.37 26.66
N SER A 695 -33.88 -17.05 26.41
CA SER A 695 -34.75 -17.81 25.50
C SER A 695 -35.67 -16.87 24.69
N PRO A 696 -36.09 -17.24 23.47
CA PRO A 696 -36.96 -16.40 22.66
C PRO A 696 -38.36 -16.26 23.29
N CYS A 697 -38.87 -15.04 23.30
CA CYS A 697 -40.24 -14.67 23.62
C CYS A 697 -40.91 -13.99 22.42
N PHE A 698 -42.23 -13.98 22.44
CA PHE A 698 -43.03 -13.50 21.32
C PHE A 698 -44.14 -12.57 21.78
N ARG A 699 -44.39 -11.50 21.04
CA ARG A 699 -45.53 -10.59 21.27
C ARG A 699 -46.20 -10.31 19.93
N ALA A 700 -47.51 -10.53 19.86
CA ALA A 700 -48.29 -10.36 18.64
C ALA A 700 -48.83 -8.93 18.45
N GLU A 701 -48.37 -7.99 19.29
CA GLU A 701 -48.76 -6.58 19.23
C GLU A 701 -48.47 -5.95 17.86
N ARG A 702 -49.43 -5.19 17.33
CA ARG A 702 -49.29 -4.47 16.06
C ARG A 702 -48.46 -3.17 16.20
N SER A 703 -47.35 -3.24 16.93
CA SER A 703 -46.45 -2.11 17.16
C SER A 703 -45.37 -2.00 16.08
N GLN A 704 -45.11 -0.77 15.59
CA GLN A 704 -44.08 -0.48 14.59
C GLN A 704 -43.01 0.51 15.08
N THR A 705 -42.79 0.64 16.39
CA THR A 705 -41.76 1.54 16.92
C THR A 705 -40.35 0.94 16.81
N SER A 706 -39.31 1.75 16.96
CA SER A 706 -37.90 1.30 16.95
C SER A 706 -37.50 0.43 18.15
N ARG A 707 -38.44 0.15 19.08
CA ARG A 707 -38.21 -0.55 20.35
C ARG A 707 -39.04 -1.82 20.53
N HIS A 708 -39.83 -2.21 19.52
CA HIS A 708 -40.65 -3.42 19.56
C HIS A 708 -40.25 -4.41 18.47
N LEU A 709 -40.19 -5.68 18.86
CA LEU A 709 -40.02 -6.84 18.01
C LEU A 709 -41.13 -7.84 18.36
N ALA A 710 -41.58 -8.58 17.35
CA ALA A 710 -42.55 -9.66 17.54
C ALA A 710 -41.88 -10.95 18.05
N GLU A 711 -40.59 -11.11 17.80
CA GLU A 711 -39.72 -12.19 18.31
C GLU A 711 -38.45 -11.54 18.86
N PHE A 712 -38.16 -11.76 20.13
CA PHE A 712 -37.03 -11.18 20.86
C PHE A 712 -36.50 -12.15 21.91
N TRP A 713 -35.33 -11.88 22.50
CA TRP A 713 -34.75 -12.75 23.50
C TRP A 713 -34.88 -12.13 24.89
N MET A 714 -35.43 -12.90 25.82
CA MET A 714 -35.57 -12.50 27.21
C MET A 714 -34.55 -13.24 28.07
N LEU A 715 -33.77 -12.48 28.83
CA LEU A 715 -32.99 -13.01 29.95
C LEU A 715 -33.85 -12.93 31.20
N GLU A 716 -34.25 -14.08 31.72
CA GLU A 716 -35.10 -14.17 32.90
C GLU A 716 -34.42 -15.02 33.97
N ALA A 717 -34.50 -14.58 35.22
CA ALA A 717 -33.94 -15.31 36.35
C ALA A 717 -34.91 -15.33 37.52
N GLU A 718 -34.94 -16.45 38.24
CA GLU A 718 -35.70 -16.65 39.47
C GLU A 718 -34.78 -17.12 40.59
N TRP A 719 -34.92 -16.47 41.75
CA TRP A 719 -34.10 -16.67 42.93
C TRP A 719 -34.97 -16.85 44.17
N ALA A 720 -34.92 -18.04 44.77
CA ALA A 720 -35.52 -18.35 46.05
C ALA A 720 -34.71 -17.78 47.22
N PHE A 721 -35.42 -17.31 48.24
CA PHE A 721 -34.89 -16.69 49.45
C PHE A 721 -34.00 -15.46 49.17
N PRO A 722 -34.48 -14.48 48.39
CA PRO A 722 -33.75 -13.25 48.15
C PRO A 722 -33.58 -12.49 49.47
N GLN A 723 -32.36 -12.04 49.73
CA GLN A 723 -32.09 -11.15 50.86
C GLN A 723 -32.63 -9.75 50.53
N ASN A 724 -33.13 -9.01 51.53
CA ASN A 724 -33.55 -7.61 51.37
C ASN A 724 -34.68 -7.35 50.34
N GLY A 725 -35.52 -8.36 50.05
CA GLY A 725 -36.72 -8.19 49.21
C GLY A 725 -36.41 -7.60 47.83
N VAL A 726 -37.13 -6.55 47.43
CA VAL A 726 -36.96 -5.87 46.13
C VAL A 726 -35.54 -5.33 45.97
N LEU A 727 -34.95 -4.78 47.04
CA LEU A 727 -33.62 -4.18 46.95
C LEU A 727 -32.53 -5.21 46.65
N GLY A 728 -32.66 -6.45 47.15
CA GLY A 728 -31.69 -7.49 46.85
C GLY A 728 -31.72 -7.96 45.40
N ILE A 729 -32.88 -7.91 44.74
CA ILE A 729 -32.96 -8.21 43.31
C ILE A 729 -32.51 -7.02 42.44
N CYS A 730 -32.67 -5.78 42.93
CA CYS A 730 -31.99 -4.62 42.34
C CYS A 730 -30.46 -4.79 42.43
N ASP A 731 -29.92 -5.24 43.57
CA ASP A 731 -28.49 -5.51 43.72
C ASP A 731 -28.01 -6.61 42.75
N LEU A 732 -28.78 -7.70 42.62
CA LEU A 732 -28.46 -8.80 41.71
C LEU A 732 -28.38 -8.33 40.24
N THR A 733 -29.37 -7.55 39.80
CA THR A 733 -29.45 -7.06 38.42
C THR A 733 -28.40 -5.99 38.12
N GLU A 734 -28.14 -5.09 39.06
CA GLU A 734 -27.06 -4.10 38.96
C GLU A 734 -25.70 -4.78 38.80
N ASN A 735 -25.39 -5.78 39.64
CA ASN A 735 -24.12 -6.52 39.58
C ASN A 735 -24.00 -7.33 38.29
N LEU A 736 -25.08 -8.00 37.85
CA LEU A 736 -25.11 -8.72 36.57
C LEU A 736 -24.70 -7.79 35.42
N ILE A 737 -25.31 -6.61 35.33
CA ILE A 737 -25.03 -5.67 34.25
C ILE A 737 -23.59 -5.15 34.36
N LYS A 738 -23.16 -4.68 35.54
CA LYS A 738 -21.81 -4.13 35.75
C LYS A 738 -20.72 -5.13 35.41
N ASP A 739 -20.85 -6.37 35.88
CA ASP A 739 -19.83 -7.41 35.73
C ASP A 739 -19.77 -8.00 34.32
N THR A 740 -20.89 -8.05 33.60
CA THR A 740 -20.94 -8.62 32.25
C THR A 740 -20.57 -7.62 31.16
N ILE A 741 -20.91 -6.33 31.32
CA ILE A 741 -20.59 -5.29 30.33
C ILE A 741 -19.14 -4.82 30.44
N ARG A 742 -18.62 -4.60 31.66
CA ARG A 742 -17.27 -4.05 31.87
C ARG A 742 -16.17 -4.76 31.04
N PRO A 743 -16.09 -6.11 30.98
CA PRO A 743 -15.06 -6.78 30.17
C PRO A 743 -15.28 -6.63 28.66
N VAL A 744 -16.51 -6.36 28.20
CA VAL A 744 -16.85 -6.23 26.78
C VAL A 744 -16.43 -4.86 26.22
N MET A 745 -16.32 -3.85 27.09
CA MET A 745 -16.04 -2.47 26.68
C MET A 745 -14.64 -2.23 26.12
N ASP A 746 -13.68 -3.09 26.47
CA ASP A 746 -12.29 -3.00 26.01
C ASP A 746 -12.09 -3.71 24.66
N SER A 747 -13.14 -4.32 24.10
CA SER A 747 -13.06 -5.01 22.81
C SER A 747 -12.99 -4.04 21.62
N ASP A 748 -12.29 -4.47 20.57
CA ASP A 748 -12.26 -3.76 19.29
C ASP A 748 -13.66 -3.60 18.68
N ASP A 749 -14.53 -4.59 18.90
CA ASP A 749 -15.91 -4.55 18.41
C ASP A 749 -16.76 -3.50 19.14
N PHE A 750 -16.59 -3.35 20.46
CA PHE A 750 -17.24 -2.26 21.20
C PHE A 750 -16.77 -0.91 20.68
N SER A 751 -15.46 -0.75 20.47
CA SER A 751 -14.89 0.47 19.88
C SER A 751 -15.39 0.73 18.45
N ALA A 752 -15.60 -0.32 17.66
CA ALA A 752 -16.12 -0.20 16.29
C ALA A 752 -17.59 0.25 16.25
N LEU A 753 -18.42 -0.18 17.20
CA LEU A 753 -19.83 0.23 17.32
C LEU A 753 -19.98 1.72 17.61
N TRP A 754 -19.10 2.26 18.45
CA TRP A 754 -19.11 3.69 18.81
C TRP A 754 -18.35 4.58 17.83
N LYS A 755 -17.75 4.03 16.77
CA LYS A 755 -16.98 4.80 15.79
C LYS A 755 -17.88 5.77 15.03
N GLY A 756 -17.70 7.08 15.27
CA GLY A 756 -18.55 8.12 14.69
C GLY A 756 -19.89 8.30 15.41
N GLY A 757 -20.11 7.60 16.53
CA GLY A 757 -21.27 7.74 17.40
C GLY A 757 -21.17 8.90 18.39
N ASN A 758 -22.13 8.99 19.30
CA ASN A 758 -22.17 10.03 20.33
C ASN A 758 -21.25 9.67 21.52
N GLU A 759 -20.08 10.32 21.58
CA GLU A 759 -19.07 10.05 22.62
C GLU A 759 -19.59 10.33 24.04
N SER A 760 -20.48 11.30 24.22
CA SER A 760 -21.11 11.55 25.54
C SER A 760 -21.99 10.38 25.98
N ARG A 761 -22.75 9.76 25.05
CA ARG A 761 -23.53 8.56 25.34
C ARG A 761 -22.63 7.36 25.64
N ARG A 762 -21.56 7.19 24.85
CA ARG A 762 -20.55 6.15 25.11
C ARG A 762 -20.04 6.28 26.54
N LYS A 763 -19.55 7.47 26.89
CA LYS A 763 -19.02 7.78 28.20
C LYS A 763 -20.04 7.53 29.32
N ALA A 764 -21.30 7.93 29.14
CA ALA A 764 -22.35 7.66 30.12
C ALA A 764 -22.55 6.16 30.38
N VAL A 765 -22.48 5.30 29.36
CA VAL A 765 -22.50 3.84 29.54
C VAL A 765 -21.25 3.38 30.30
N GLN A 766 -20.08 3.92 29.99
CA GLN A 766 -18.83 3.56 30.69
C GLN A 766 -18.89 3.94 32.17
N ASP A 767 -19.29 5.18 32.47
CA ASP A 767 -19.41 5.72 33.82
C ASP A 767 -20.45 4.90 34.62
N ALA A 768 -21.57 4.53 33.98
CA ALA A 768 -22.63 3.72 34.61
C ALA A 768 -22.16 2.35 35.11
N VAL A 769 -21.26 1.68 34.38
CA VAL A 769 -20.78 0.33 34.75
C VAL A 769 -19.45 0.33 35.51
N THR A 770 -18.73 1.45 35.51
CA THR A 770 -17.48 1.62 36.27
C THR A 770 -17.69 2.23 37.65
N GLN A 771 -18.79 2.96 37.87
CA GLN A 771 -19.08 3.54 39.18
C GLN A 771 -19.19 2.48 40.29
N THR A 772 -18.57 2.77 41.43
CA THR A 772 -18.55 1.91 42.61
C THR A 772 -19.72 2.15 43.54
N SER A 773 -20.38 3.31 43.44
CA SER A 773 -21.63 3.58 44.15
C SER A 773 -22.78 2.74 43.59
N PRO A 774 -23.73 2.31 44.44
CA PRO A 774 -24.99 1.76 43.98
C PRO A 774 -25.71 2.74 43.05
N TRP A 775 -26.42 2.22 42.05
CA TRP A 775 -27.29 3.03 41.21
C TRP A 775 -28.43 3.64 42.01
N ALA A 776 -28.94 4.78 41.54
CA ALA A 776 -30.00 5.51 42.22
C ALA A 776 -31.25 4.63 42.36
N ARG A 777 -31.96 4.77 43.49
CA ARG A 777 -33.18 4.04 43.80
C ARG A 777 -34.19 5.02 44.33
N ILE A 778 -35.34 5.08 43.69
CA ILE A 778 -36.47 5.94 44.07
C ILE A 778 -37.74 5.11 44.02
N THR A 779 -38.72 5.42 44.85
CA THR A 779 -40.06 4.83 44.75
C THR A 779 -40.81 5.47 43.58
N TYR A 780 -41.82 4.78 43.06
CA TYR A 780 -42.73 5.33 42.05
C TYR A 780 -43.38 6.62 42.52
N THR A 781 -43.73 6.72 43.81
CA THR A 781 -44.33 7.92 44.39
C THR A 781 -43.37 9.11 44.30
N GLU A 782 -42.12 8.93 44.73
CA GLU A 782 -41.08 9.96 44.59
C GLU A 782 -40.81 10.31 43.11
N ALA A 783 -40.79 9.31 42.22
CA ALA A 783 -40.61 9.53 40.79
C ALA A 783 -41.72 10.42 40.20
N ILE A 784 -42.97 10.20 40.58
CA ILE A 784 -44.10 11.05 40.16
C ILE A 784 -43.99 12.47 40.73
N GLU A 785 -43.62 12.61 42.00
CA GLU A 785 -43.44 13.93 42.64
C GLU A 785 -42.37 14.76 41.90
N GLU A 786 -41.24 14.13 41.57
CA GLU A 786 -40.14 14.78 40.82
C GLU A 786 -40.54 15.11 39.38
N LEU A 787 -41.26 14.22 38.70
CA LEU A 787 -41.78 14.48 37.36
C LEU A 787 -42.81 15.62 37.35
N GLN A 788 -43.67 15.70 38.37
CA GLN A 788 -44.65 16.78 38.52
C GLN A 788 -43.95 18.11 38.78
N HIS A 789 -42.92 18.13 39.63
CA HIS A 789 -42.09 19.33 39.82
C HIS A 789 -41.36 19.74 38.54
N ALA A 790 -40.84 18.77 37.78
CA ALA A 790 -40.20 19.03 36.50
C ALA A 790 -41.17 19.55 35.43
N ALA A 791 -42.45 19.13 35.48
CA ALA A 791 -43.48 19.54 34.53
C ALA A 791 -43.77 21.06 34.56
N ASP A 792 -43.35 21.77 35.61
CA ASP A 792 -43.39 23.24 35.68
C ASP A 792 -42.45 23.91 34.66
N THR A 793 -41.41 23.19 34.22
CA THR A 793 -40.37 23.72 33.30
C THR A 793 -40.19 22.89 32.02
N VAL A 794 -40.49 21.60 32.08
CA VAL A 794 -40.37 20.63 30.97
C VAL A 794 -41.75 20.26 30.47
N LYS A 795 -41.97 20.38 29.15
CA LYS A 795 -43.25 20.01 28.54
C LYS A 795 -43.27 18.51 28.21
N PHE A 796 -43.96 17.72 29.04
CA PHE A 796 -44.30 16.33 28.74
C PHE A 796 -45.55 16.24 27.85
N GLU A 797 -45.61 15.24 26.95
CA GLU A 797 -46.78 14.93 26.13
C GLU A 797 -47.91 14.34 27.00
N PHE A 798 -47.55 13.48 27.94
CA PHE A 798 -48.44 12.87 28.91
C PHE A 798 -48.16 13.43 30.31
N ALA A 799 -49.18 13.92 31.00
CA ALA A 799 -49.01 14.48 32.33
C ALA A 799 -48.65 13.38 33.35
N PRO A 800 -47.59 13.56 34.16
CA PRO A 800 -47.23 12.60 35.20
C PRO A 800 -48.28 12.62 36.32
N GLN A 801 -48.94 11.49 36.55
CA GLN A 801 -49.99 11.34 37.55
C GLN A 801 -49.85 10.03 38.32
N TRP A 802 -49.97 10.11 39.65
CA TRP A 802 -49.93 8.92 40.50
C TRP A 802 -51.09 7.98 40.16
N GLY A 803 -50.79 6.70 39.99
CA GLY A 803 -51.76 5.67 39.58
C GLY A 803 -51.80 5.44 38.07
N HIS A 804 -51.05 6.19 37.25
CA HIS A 804 -50.86 5.94 35.82
C HIS A 804 -49.46 5.39 35.54
N SER A 805 -49.33 4.56 34.49
CA SER A 805 -48.02 4.03 34.07
C SER A 805 -47.11 5.16 33.59
N LEU A 806 -45.83 5.09 33.96
CA LEU A 806 -44.80 5.97 33.40
C LEU A 806 -44.74 5.77 31.88
N GLN A 807 -44.66 6.88 31.15
CA GLN A 807 -44.44 6.86 29.71
C GLN A 807 -42.94 6.93 29.43
N SER A 808 -42.54 6.53 28.22
CA SER A 808 -41.12 6.49 27.84
C SER A 808 -40.42 7.85 27.97
N GLU A 809 -41.13 8.97 27.81
CA GLU A 809 -40.56 10.31 28.05
C GLU A 809 -40.24 10.56 29.52
N HIS A 810 -41.07 10.06 30.44
CA HIS A 810 -40.88 10.17 31.89
C HIS A 810 -39.69 9.33 32.33
N GLU A 811 -39.64 8.08 31.85
CA GLU A 811 -38.56 7.15 32.17
C GLU A 811 -37.19 7.69 31.74
N LYS A 812 -37.11 8.21 30.52
CA LYS A 812 -35.88 8.80 29.99
C LYS A 812 -35.50 10.06 30.75
N TRP A 813 -36.46 10.91 31.10
CA TRP A 813 -36.17 12.12 31.86
C TRP A 813 -35.59 11.78 33.24
N LEU A 814 -36.15 10.78 33.94
CA LEU A 814 -35.63 10.32 35.23
C LEU A 814 -34.19 9.81 35.11
N ALA A 815 -33.89 8.98 34.11
CA ALA A 815 -32.55 8.45 33.91
C ALA A 815 -31.55 9.50 33.41
N GLU A 816 -31.93 10.36 32.46
CA GLU A 816 -31.01 11.29 31.79
C GLU A 816 -30.83 12.62 32.51
N GLN A 817 -31.92 13.21 33.01
CA GLN A 817 -31.93 14.59 33.50
C GLN A 817 -31.94 14.64 35.04
N TYR A 818 -32.70 13.76 35.68
CA TYR A 818 -32.78 13.74 37.14
C TYR A 818 -31.56 13.04 37.76
N VAL A 819 -31.28 11.80 37.36
CA VAL A 819 -30.16 11.02 37.92
C VAL A 819 -28.86 11.21 37.14
N GLY A 820 -28.94 11.34 35.81
CA GLY A 820 -27.75 11.35 34.95
C GLY A 820 -27.08 9.97 34.81
N GLY A 821 -27.85 8.89 34.96
CA GLY A 821 -27.38 7.50 34.95
C GLY A 821 -28.53 6.51 35.16
N PRO A 822 -28.24 5.20 35.31
CA PRO A 822 -29.27 4.21 35.60
C PRO A 822 -29.98 4.47 36.94
N VAL A 823 -31.29 4.23 36.97
CA VAL A 823 -32.13 4.41 38.16
C VAL A 823 -33.15 3.28 38.30
N PHE A 824 -33.26 2.72 39.49
CA PHE A 824 -34.33 1.80 39.85
C PHE A 824 -35.53 2.59 40.36
N VAL A 825 -36.69 2.39 39.74
CA VAL A 825 -37.98 2.86 40.27
C VAL A 825 -38.67 1.69 40.94
N THR A 826 -38.98 1.78 42.23
CA THR A 826 -39.58 0.69 43.02
C THR A 826 -41.02 0.97 43.44
N ASP A 827 -41.74 -0.06 43.90
CA ASP A 827 -43.03 0.08 44.58
C ASP A 827 -44.13 0.73 43.73
N TYR A 828 -44.39 0.16 42.55
CA TYR A 828 -45.44 0.65 41.66
C TYR A 828 -46.86 0.38 42.21
N PRO A 829 -47.87 1.17 41.81
CA PRO A 829 -49.27 0.93 42.17
C PRO A 829 -49.72 -0.48 41.77
N SER A 830 -50.34 -1.18 42.72
CA SER A 830 -50.80 -2.57 42.56
C SER A 830 -51.72 -2.80 41.36
N GLN A 831 -52.52 -1.80 40.97
CA GLN A 831 -53.47 -1.88 39.86
C GLN A 831 -52.81 -1.87 38.48
N LEU A 832 -51.55 -1.44 38.39
CA LEU A 832 -50.81 -1.33 37.13
C LEU A 832 -49.91 -2.54 36.84
N LYS A 833 -49.76 -3.45 37.81
CA LYS A 833 -48.76 -4.52 37.75
C LYS A 833 -49.43 -5.91 37.80
N PRO A 834 -48.80 -6.93 37.20
CA PRO A 834 -49.36 -8.28 37.14
C PRO A 834 -49.66 -8.94 38.50
N PHE A 835 -50.57 -9.91 38.48
CA PHE A 835 -51.09 -10.61 39.67
C PHE A 835 -50.00 -11.29 40.53
N TYR A 836 -48.90 -11.71 39.91
CA TYR A 836 -47.83 -12.46 40.58
C TYR A 836 -46.91 -11.59 41.45
N MET A 837 -47.02 -10.27 41.39
CA MET A 837 -46.16 -9.37 42.18
C MET A 837 -46.66 -9.27 43.63
N ARG A 838 -45.75 -9.41 44.60
CA ARG A 838 -46.06 -9.38 46.03
C ARG A 838 -46.63 -8.02 46.44
N ALA A 839 -47.78 -8.00 47.11
CA ALA A 839 -48.33 -6.77 47.69
C ALA A 839 -47.46 -6.25 48.85
N ASN A 840 -47.17 -4.95 48.84
CA ASN A 840 -46.55 -4.27 49.96
C ASN A 840 -47.52 -4.08 51.12
N ASP A 841 -46.97 -3.83 52.32
CA ASP A 841 -47.76 -3.68 53.55
C ASP A 841 -48.55 -2.35 53.59
N ASP A 842 -48.31 -1.44 52.64
CA ASP A 842 -49.04 -0.18 52.48
C ASP A 842 -50.45 -0.33 51.86
N GLY A 843 -50.77 -1.53 51.35
CA GLY A 843 -52.04 -1.86 50.71
C GLY A 843 -52.30 -1.13 49.38
N ARG A 844 -51.32 -0.44 48.80
CA ARG A 844 -51.47 0.34 47.57
C ARG A 844 -50.46 -0.05 46.49
N THR A 845 -49.25 -0.45 46.87
CA THR A 845 -48.15 -0.76 45.95
C THR A 845 -47.77 -2.25 45.95
N VAL A 846 -46.95 -2.65 45.00
CA VAL A 846 -46.36 -4.00 44.93
C VAL A 846 -44.84 -3.93 44.94
N ALA A 847 -44.21 -4.94 45.53
CA ALA A 847 -42.78 -5.12 45.66
C ALA A 847 -42.12 -5.42 44.30
N CYS A 848 -42.03 -4.43 43.43
CA CYS A 848 -41.44 -4.52 42.10
C CYS A 848 -40.43 -3.41 41.85
N PHE A 849 -39.67 -3.56 40.78
CA PHE A 849 -38.81 -2.50 40.26
C PHE A 849 -38.81 -2.51 38.74
N ASP A 850 -38.62 -1.31 38.18
CA ASP A 850 -38.24 -1.12 36.79
C ASP A 850 -36.86 -0.42 36.81
N LEU A 851 -35.86 -1.01 36.15
CA LEU A 851 -34.55 -0.38 35.93
C LEU A 851 -34.62 0.45 34.67
N LEU A 852 -34.49 1.76 34.84
CA LEU A 852 -34.48 2.73 33.76
C LEU A 852 -33.04 3.09 33.42
N VAL A 853 -32.70 3.09 32.13
CA VAL A 853 -31.39 3.51 31.65
C VAL A 853 -31.51 4.68 30.66
N PRO A 854 -30.49 5.56 30.60
CA PRO A 854 -30.46 6.67 29.66
C PRO A 854 -30.75 6.22 28.22
N HIS A 855 -31.44 7.05 27.44
CA HIS A 855 -31.82 6.88 26.04
C HIS A 855 -32.82 5.75 25.73
N VAL A 856 -32.78 4.62 26.44
CA VAL A 856 -33.67 3.48 26.20
C VAL A 856 -34.99 3.61 26.96
N GLY A 857 -34.93 4.00 28.25
CA GLY A 857 -36.06 3.87 29.19
C GLY A 857 -35.95 2.57 29.98
N GLU A 858 -37.07 1.86 30.15
CA GLU A 858 -37.09 0.56 30.84
C GLU A 858 -36.20 -0.51 30.16
N LEU A 859 -35.23 -1.03 30.93
CA LEU A 859 -34.34 -2.12 30.52
C LEU A 859 -34.68 -3.45 31.19
N ILE A 860 -34.94 -3.44 32.50
CA ILE A 860 -35.28 -4.61 33.31
C ILE A 860 -36.54 -4.32 34.11
N GLY A 861 -37.49 -5.26 34.09
CA GLY A 861 -38.61 -5.30 35.04
C GLY A 861 -38.47 -6.52 35.95
N GLY A 862 -38.72 -6.35 37.24
CA GLY A 862 -38.66 -7.47 38.19
C GLY A 862 -39.49 -7.26 39.44
N SER A 863 -39.70 -8.32 40.20
CA SER A 863 -40.45 -8.24 41.45
C SER A 863 -40.15 -9.38 42.40
N VAL A 864 -40.46 -9.14 43.67
CA VAL A 864 -40.71 -10.21 44.62
C VAL A 864 -42.06 -10.84 44.26
N ARG A 865 -42.10 -12.16 44.22
CA ARG A 865 -43.29 -12.92 43.82
C ARG A 865 -44.22 -13.09 45.01
N GLU A 866 -45.53 -13.03 44.78
CA GLU A 866 -46.53 -13.26 45.81
C GLU A 866 -46.51 -14.74 46.22
N GLU A 867 -45.90 -15.01 47.37
CA GLU A 867 -45.74 -16.32 47.96
C GLU A 867 -46.95 -16.73 48.82
N ARG A 868 -47.79 -15.76 49.21
CA ARG A 868 -48.95 -15.95 50.09
C ARG A 868 -50.16 -16.37 49.26
N ILE A 869 -50.57 -17.63 49.40
CA ILE A 869 -51.60 -18.24 48.55
C ILE A 869 -52.93 -17.47 48.56
N GLU A 870 -53.42 -17.04 49.71
CA GLU A 870 -54.73 -16.35 49.82
C GLU A 870 -54.75 -15.03 49.05
N LEU A 871 -53.64 -14.28 49.09
CA LEU A 871 -53.51 -13.02 48.36
C LEU A 871 -53.31 -13.24 46.86
N LEU A 872 -52.57 -14.29 46.50
CA LEU A 872 -52.34 -14.66 45.10
C LEU A 872 -53.64 -15.12 44.43
N GLU A 873 -54.42 -16.00 45.07
CA GLU A 873 -55.73 -16.46 44.59
C GLU A 873 -56.68 -15.28 44.37
N GLY A 874 -56.72 -14.33 45.32
CA GLY A 874 -57.54 -13.12 45.19
C GLY A 874 -57.13 -12.21 44.02
N LYS A 875 -55.84 -12.17 43.65
CA LYS A 875 -55.31 -11.39 42.53
C LYS A 875 -55.44 -12.08 41.18
N MET A 876 -55.32 -13.41 41.14
CA MET A 876 -55.37 -14.21 39.91
C MET A 876 -56.77 -14.24 39.29
N GLY A 877 -57.83 -14.28 40.12
CA GLY A 877 -59.18 -14.52 39.61
C GLY A 877 -59.31 -15.93 39.00
N ASP A 878 -60.20 -16.10 38.01
CA ASP A 878 -60.55 -17.42 37.44
C ASP A 878 -59.72 -17.75 36.17
N ILE A 879 -58.39 -17.78 36.30
CA ILE A 879 -57.48 -18.12 35.19
C ILE A 879 -57.40 -19.65 35.01
N GLN A 880 -58.03 -20.17 33.95
CA GLN A 880 -58.01 -21.61 33.64
C GLN A 880 -56.59 -22.15 33.39
N GLY A 881 -56.27 -23.32 33.94
CA GLY A 881 -54.99 -24.01 33.72
C GLY A 881 -53.82 -23.47 34.56
N SER A 882 -54.11 -22.69 35.60
CA SER A 882 -53.14 -22.10 36.52
C SER A 882 -53.05 -22.80 37.88
N GLU A 883 -53.74 -23.94 38.05
CA GLU A 883 -53.81 -24.67 39.33
C GLU A 883 -52.43 -25.12 39.81
N TRP A 884 -51.57 -25.56 38.87
CA TRP A 884 -50.20 -25.96 39.15
C TRP A 884 -49.34 -24.80 39.68
N TYR A 885 -49.66 -23.55 39.32
CA TYR A 885 -48.93 -22.38 39.77
C TYR A 885 -49.29 -22.01 41.22
N LEU A 886 -50.56 -22.21 41.61
CA LEU A 886 -50.99 -22.10 43.01
C LEU A 886 -50.36 -23.21 43.88
N ASP A 887 -50.17 -24.42 43.33
CA ASP A 887 -49.51 -25.51 44.05
C ASP A 887 -48.08 -25.17 44.48
N LEU A 888 -47.38 -24.28 43.75
CA LEU A 888 -46.07 -23.76 44.14
C LEU A 888 -46.10 -23.04 45.50
N ARG A 889 -47.24 -22.46 45.88
CA ARG A 889 -47.44 -21.76 47.16
C ARG A 889 -47.99 -22.67 48.25
N LYS A 890 -48.62 -23.80 47.89
CA LYS A 890 -49.15 -24.80 48.85
C LYS A 890 -48.04 -25.62 49.50
N PHE A 891 -47.05 -26.05 48.71
CA PHE A 891 -46.02 -26.99 49.16
C PHE A 891 -44.70 -26.28 49.51
N GLY A 892 -44.74 -25.42 50.52
CA GLY A 892 -43.53 -24.79 51.10
C GLY A 892 -43.37 -23.29 50.83
N GLY A 893 -44.17 -22.70 49.92
CA GLY A 893 -44.45 -21.25 49.83
C GLY A 893 -43.25 -20.31 50.05
N ALA A 894 -42.09 -20.61 49.47
CA ALA A 894 -40.86 -19.89 49.75
C ALA A 894 -40.92 -18.45 49.20
N PRO A 895 -40.46 -17.42 49.94
CA PRO A 895 -40.23 -16.10 49.37
C PRO A 895 -39.23 -16.21 48.22
N HIS A 896 -39.56 -15.65 47.07
CA HIS A 896 -38.71 -15.68 45.87
C HIS A 896 -38.91 -14.40 45.06
N ALA A 897 -37.93 -14.07 44.23
CA ALA A 897 -37.95 -12.91 43.36
C ALA A 897 -37.28 -13.24 42.03
N GLY A 898 -37.71 -12.53 41.00
CA GLY A 898 -37.14 -12.67 39.67
C GLY A 898 -37.25 -11.40 38.85
N PHE A 899 -36.57 -11.41 37.71
CA PHE A 899 -36.58 -10.31 36.76
C PHE A 899 -36.57 -10.84 35.33
N GLY A 900 -37.02 -9.99 34.41
CA GLY A 900 -36.89 -10.17 32.98
C GLY A 900 -36.18 -8.97 32.35
N MET A 901 -35.21 -9.25 31.49
CA MET A 901 -34.47 -8.25 30.73
C MET A 901 -34.54 -8.56 29.24
N GLY A 902 -35.00 -7.58 28.46
CA GLY A 902 -34.96 -7.65 27.00
C GLY A 902 -33.51 -7.58 26.50
N PHE A 903 -32.99 -8.67 25.96
CA PHE A 903 -31.58 -8.75 25.58
C PHE A 903 -31.23 -7.79 24.44
N GLU A 904 -32.15 -7.57 23.49
CA GLU A 904 -31.96 -6.56 22.44
C GLU A 904 -31.94 -5.11 22.97
N ARG A 905 -32.65 -4.83 24.07
CA ARG A 905 -32.62 -3.51 24.73
C ARG A 905 -31.28 -3.28 25.44
N LEU A 906 -30.75 -4.32 26.11
CA LEU A 906 -29.41 -4.28 26.69
C LEU A 906 -28.36 -3.98 25.61
N LEU A 907 -28.42 -4.69 24.49
CA LEU A 907 -27.51 -4.47 23.37
C LEU A 907 -27.65 -3.07 22.79
N SER A 908 -28.89 -2.57 22.61
CA SER A 908 -29.16 -1.21 22.13
C SER A 908 -28.52 -0.16 23.04
N TRP A 909 -28.65 -0.30 24.36
CA TRP A 909 -28.04 0.63 25.31
C TRP A 909 -26.52 0.64 25.23
N ILE A 910 -25.87 -0.53 25.29
CA ILE A 910 -24.40 -0.61 25.36
C ILE A 910 -23.70 -0.29 24.04
N SER A 911 -24.35 -0.53 22.91
CA SER A 911 -23.80 -0.28 21.58
C SER A 911 -24.12 1.11 21.03
N GLY A 912 -25.08 1.81 21.64
CA GLY A 912 -25.60 3.08 21.12
C GLY A 912 -26.52 2.94 19.91
N ILE A 913 -26.94 1.72 19.56
CA ILE A 913 -27.84 1.45 18.44
C ILE A 913 -29.26 1.89 18.81
N ASP A 914 -29.82 2.84 18.05
CA ASP A 914 -31.12 3.45 18.35
C ASP A 914 -32.34 2.54 18.10
N ASN A 915 -32.19 1.52 17.24
CA ASN A 915 -33.30 0.66 16.83
C ASN A 915 -32.96 -0.82 17.05
N ILE A 916 -33.80 -1.50 17.83
CA ILE A 916 -33.52 -2.88 18.26
C ILE A 916 -33.56 -3.91 17.13
N ARG A 917 -34.08 -3.53 15.95
CA ARG A 917 -34.03 -4.35 14.73
C ARG A 917 -32.59 -4.59 14.24
N GLU A 918 -31.68 -3.73 14.64
CA GLU A 918 -30.24 -3.87 14.40
C GLU A 918 -29.55 -4.66 15.53
N CYS A 919 -30.21 -4.94 16.65
CA CYS A 919 -29.64 -5.67 17.79
C CYS A 919 -29.87 -7.20 17.76
N ILE A 920 -30.56 -7.69 16.71
CA ILE A 920 -30.88 -9.11 16.49
C ILE A 920 -30.51 -9.49 15.05
N PRO A 921 -30.05 -10.73 14.76
CA PRO A 921 -29.64 -11.11 13.40
C PRO A 921 -30.72 -10.91 12.35
N MET A 922 -31.93 -11.41 12.63
CA MET A 922 -33.07 -11.42 11.70
C MET A 922 -34.33 -10.93 12.44
N PRO A 923 -34.62 -9.61 12.41
CA PRO A 923 -35.73 -9.03 13.18
C PRO A 923 -37.10 -9.37 12.58
N ARG A 924 -38.08 -9.62 13.45
CA ARG A 924 -39.51 -9.75 13.09
C ARG A 924 -40.29 -8.64 13.77
N TRP A 925 -41.16 -7.97 13.05
CA TRP A 925 -42.04 -6.94 13.61
C TRP A 925 -43.32 -6.82 12.79
N SER A 926 -44.28 -6.05 13.30
CA SER A 926 -45.59 -5.89 12.65
C SER A 926 -45.45 -5.52 11.17
N GLY A 927 -45.98 -6.39 10.29
CA GLY A 927 -45.99 -6.22 8.83
C GLY A 927 -44.72 -6.66 8.08
N ARG A 928 -43.68 -7.14 8.76
CA ARG A 928 -42.40 -7.52 8.15
C ARG A 928 -41.79 -8.77 8.82
N MET A 929 -41.66 -9.82 8.03
CA MET A 929 -40.82 -10.99 8.31
C MET A 929 -39.86 -11.11 7.12
N LEU A 930 -38.59 -10.80 7.36
CA LEU A 930 -37.59 -10.75 6.29
C LEU A 930 -36.92 -12.13 6.14
N LEU A 931 -36.79 -12.57 4.88
CA LEU A 931 -36.42 -13.91 4.39
C LEU A 931 -37.57 -14.92 4.34
#